data_AF-A0A1W0WTD8-F1
#
_entry.id   AF-A0A1W0WTD8-F1
#
_cell.length_a   1.000
_cell.length_b   1.000
_cell.length_c   1.000
_cell.angle_alpha   90.00
_cell.angle_beta   90.00
_cell.angle_gamma   90.00
#
_symmetry.space_group_name_H-M   'P 1'
#
loop_
_entity.id
_entity.type
_entity.pdbx_description
1 polymer ?
#
loop_
_entity_poly.entity_id
_entity_poly.type
_entity_poly.pdbx_seq_one_letter_code
_entity_poly.pdbx_strand_id
1 'polypeptide(L)'
;MADTVDVRVRDLYLTMMTIINVRSTEYDVLTTNYDSGRGVEEYPAALVKSAQHSRVIMIMTLDKFIRKIIAAASALNMTTGYYAVSDAFESVLFIRFEPINWDSWSPVSKRISQLRSDLYGSGLSPELNFNEYVLGCFESMDILSQLMDEHANSKNGSTIWSPSEVLRSVPGRTFLLPHGPVMFAQTRLQIPRLVLQQYNNTSRNFETIVDFDFTSGIWSDSTIQNLKWRLGQVPHDTHPCGYDNDQCSRSGRILTIVVGTVASCTFTLVALIVCTAISDMALKFPALYSNHSVVTFSIAPPPPVDPCSPMEIGMVIEGMSELFVKPGRSDEEGTPVILTPACPLPFVAIADFARELNILTLACGPARSNSKRSPTSLLTYRGQSEAVGVGLTSLLDRFGWKKLSIMVDTVDVRVRDFILAVMNPLKVRATQFDVLTTNYDSGKGLEEYPAALVASAEHSRVILIMTLDRFIRKILAVASDLYMTTGYYLMEESATFHNGSTSWSSEEVLRRAAGRTFDLPNGRVQFSQSGQRIPQVVLQQYNKISKDFETTANFDYASSTWNDAALQNLNWKLGQVPRDYHPCGYRNDQCPQSSRQTLTAVIGTVAACIVILLPLLVWWIRQVVHDDVWWFLQDEIVRTARRASGQSYKSAVKMCAL
;
A
#
# COMPACT_ATOMS: atom_id res chain seq x y z
N MET A 1 -12.28 -7.04 -18.22
CA MET A 1 -11.57 -8.17 -18.85
C MET A 1 -10.39 -8.52 -17.95
N ALA A 2 -10.13 -9.82 -17.77
CA ALA A 2 -9.04 -10.38 -16.96
C ALA A 2 -9.11 -10.17 -15.42
N ASP A 3 -8.43 -11.08 -14.72
CA ASP A 3 -7.93 -11.05 -13.34
C ASP A 3 -8.90 -11.32 -12.17
N THR A 4 -9.24 -12.60 -11.97
CA THR A 4 -9.78 -13.13 -10.70
C THR A 4 -9.21 -14.52 -10.36
N VAL A 5 -8.53 -14.68 -9.22
CA VAL A 5 -7.92 -15.95 -8.75
C VAL A 5 -8.45 -16.30 -7.35
N ASP A 6 -8.67 -17.60 -7.05
CA ASP A 6 -9.19 -18.05 -5.75
C ASP A 6 -8.16 -17.87 -4.63
N VAL A 7 -8.54 -17.11 -3.60
CA VAL A 7 -7.70 -16.72 -2.45
C VAL A 7 -7.03 -17.94 -1.79
N ARG A 8 -7.76 -19.05 -1.60
CA ARG A 8 -7.23 -20.22 -0.87
C ARG A 8 -6.09 -20.91 -1.59
N VAL A 9 -6.08 -20.88 -2.93
CA VAL A 9 -4.94 -21.39 -3.71
C VAL A 9 -3.75 -20.44 -3.58
N ARG A 10 -4.00 -19.12 -3.58
CA ARG A 10 -2.97 -18.10 -3.40
C ARG A 10 -2.29 -18.17 -2.03
N ASP A 11 -3.04 -18.35 -0.94
CA ASP A 11 -2.44 -18.39 0.40
C ASP A 11 -1.80 -19.74 0.72
N LEU A 12 -2.23 -20.84 0.07
CA LEU A 12 -1.47 -22.10 0.09
C LEU A 12 -0.19 -22.02 -0.78
N TYR A 13 -0.25 -21.31 -1.90
CA TYR A 13 0.89 -20.84 -2.71
C TYR A 13 1.76 -19.79 -1.97
N LEU A 14 1.32 -19.32 -0.81
CA LEU A 14 2.10 -18.58 0.19
C LEU A 14 2.08 -19.37 1.53
N THR A 15 2.10 -20.72 1.49
CA THR A 15 2.20 -21.66 2.62
C THR A 15 3.01 -22.93 2.25
N MET A 16 4.05 -22.80 1.43
CA MET A 16 5.16 -23.75 1.17
C MET A 16 6.55 -23.07 1.18
N MET A 17 7.04 -22.42 0.12
CA MET A 17 8.50 -22.16 -0.03
C MET A 17 9.24 -21.26 0.98
N THR A 18 8.66 -20.64 2.02
CA THR A 18 9.49 -19.98 3.07
C THR A 18 10.38 -21.04 3.73
N ILE A 19 10.04 -22.32 3.57
CA ILE A 19 10.94 -23.46 3.78
C ILE A 19 12.01 -23.56 2.67
N ILE A 20 11.66 -23.79 1.39
CA ILE A 20 12.66 -24.07 0.33
C ILE A 20 13.57 -22.85 0.03
N ASN A 21 13.05 -21.63 0.13
CA ASN A 21 13.81 -20.39 -0.04
C ASN A 21 14.83 -20.16 1.10
N VAL A 22 14.55 -20.68 2.31
CA VAL A 22 15.52 -20.78 3.43
C VAL A 22 16.61 -21.84 3.17
N ARG A 23 16.46 -22.67 2.12
CA ARG A 23 17.45 -23.60 1.57
C ARG A 23 17.81 -23.29 0.10
N SER A 24 17.65 -22.04 -0.35
CA SER A 24 17.82 -21.65 -1.77
C SER A 24 19.22 -21.86 -2.37
N THR A 25 20.22 -22.24 -1.56
CA THR A 25 21.54 -22.69 -2.04
C THR A 25 21.59 -24.18 -2.45
N GLU A 26 20.53 -24.94 -2.18
CA GLU A 26 20.48 -26.40 -2.38
C GLU A 26 19.58 -26.82 -3.58
N TYR A 27 18.63 -25.98 -4.02
CA TYR A 27 17.63 -26.32 -5.05
C TYR A 27 17.32 -25.14 -6.00
N ASP A 28 17.17 -25.43 -7.30
CA ASP A 28 16.83 -24.47 -8.37
C ASP A 28 15.37 -24.63 -8.83
N VAL A 29 14.55 -23.56 -8.85
CA VAL A 29 13.07 -23.64 -8.87
C VAL A 29 12.40 -22.78 -9.95
N LEU A 30 11.52 -23.39 -10.77
CA LEU A 30 10.66 -22.68 -11.73
C LEU A 30 9.16 -22.81 -11.41
N THR A 31 8.52 -21.68 -11.13
CA THR A 31 7.06 -21.56 -11.03
C THR A 31 6.43 -21.10 -12.36
N THR A 32 5.22 -21.59 -12.69
CA THR A 32 4.46 -21.15 -13.88
C THR A 32 2.97 -20.97 -13.58
N ASN A 33 2.52 -19.71 -13.56
CA ASN A 33 1.11 -19.33 -13.40
C ASN A 33 0.26 -19.69 -14.64
N TYR A 34 -1.02 -19.98 -14.41
CA TYR A 34 -2.06 -20.19 -15.44
C TYR A 34 -3.41 -19.65 -14.94
N ASP A 35 -4.25 -19.09 -15.82
CA ASP A 35 -5.56 -18.57 -15.45
C ASP A 35 -6.64 -19.66 -15.58
N SER A 36 -7.04 -20.24 -14.45
CA SER A 36 -8.11 -21.26 -14.39
C SER A 36 -9.47 -20.80 -14.95
N GLY A 37 -9.68 -19.48 -15.11
CA GLY A 37 -10.86 -18.87 -15.71
C GLY A 37 -10.82 -18.78 -17.24
N ARG A 38 -9.64 -18.87 -17.88
CA ARG A 38 -9.49 -18.78 -19.36
C ARG A 38 -9.72 -20.09 -20.10
N GLY A 39 -9.99 -21.18 -19.39
CA GLY A 39 -10.37 -22.46 -19.99
C GLY A 39 -9.21 -23.45 -20.12
N VAL A 40 -9.37 -24.43 -21.00
CA VAL A 40 -8.47 -25.59 -21.09
C VAL A 40 -7.17 -25.28 -21.84
N GLU A 41 -7.11 -24.16 -22.55
CA GLU A 41 -6.04 -23.82 -23.49
C GLU A 41 -4.74 -23.34 -22.82
N GLU A 42 -4.79 -22.80 -21.59
CA GLU A 42 -3.57 -22.36 -20.88
C GLU A 42 -2.86 -23.50 -20.11
N TYR A 43 -3.57 -24.55 -19.66
CA TYR A 43 -2.92 -25.65 -18.91
C TYR A 43 -1.80 -26.36 -19.70
N PRO A 44 -1.95 -26.67 -21.01
CA PRO A 44 -0.88 -27.28 -21.79
C PRO A 44 0.38 -26.42 -21.87
N ALA A 45 0.24 -25.10 -22.03
CA ALA A 45 1.39 -24.19 -22.08
C ALA A 45 2.13 -24.14 -20.73
N ALA A 46 1.40 -24.07 -19.62
CA ALA A 46 1.98 -24.09 -18.28
C ALA A 46 2.68 -25.41 -17.97
N LEU A 47 2.08 -26.54 -18.33
CA LEU A 47 2.63 -27.87 -18.10
C LEU A 47 3.87 -28.18 -18.97
N VAL A 48 3.87 -27.80 -20.26
CA VAL A 48 5.08 -27.90 -21.11
C VAL A 48 6.24 -27.09 -20.54
N LYS A 49 5.98 -25.85 -20.08
CA LYS A 49 7.00 -24.99 -19.48
C LYS A 49 7.54 -25.57 -18.16
N SER A 50 6.68 -26.12 -17.30
CA SER A 50 7.10 -26.79 -16.06
C SER A 50 7.92 -28.07 -16.34
N ALA A 51 7.50 -28.89 -17.31
CA ALA A 51 8.18 -30.12 -17.71
C ALA A 51 9.58 -29.90 -18.34
N GLN A 52 9.83 -28.70 -18.88
CA GLN A 52 11.15 -28.30 -19.39
C GLN A 52 12.17 -27.97 -18.28
N HIS A 53 11.73 -27.82 -17.03
CA HIS A 53 12.60 -27.66 -15.86
C HIS A 53 12.58 -28.89 -14.93
N SER A 54 11.40 -29.48 -14.70
CA SER A 54 11.20 -30.43 -13.60
C SER A 54 10.57 -31.77 -13.98
N ARG A 55 10.97 -32.80 -13.23
CA ARG A 55 10.40 -34.16 -13.16
C ARG A 55 9.44 -34.35 -11.97
N VAL A 56 9.31 -33.36 -11.07
CA VAL A 56 8.46 -33.41 -9.86
C VAL A 56 7.59 -32.16 -9.82
N ILE A 57 6.29 -32.31 -10.13
CA ILE A 57 5.38 -31.20 -10.40
C ILE A 57 4.25 -31.22 -9.35
N MET A 58 4.39 -30.47 -8.26
CA MET A 58 3.43 -30.46 -7.14
C MET A 58 2.28 -29.47 -7.38
N ILE A 59 1.33 -29.84 -8.24
CA ILE A 59 0.21 -28.99 -8.66
C ILE A 59 -0.68 -28.57 -7.46
N MET A 60 -0.60 -27.32 -7.03
CA MET A 60 -1.47 -26.75 -6.00
C MET A 60 -2.72 -26.15 -6.64
N THR A 61 -3.90 -26.70 -6.31
CA THR A 61 -5.19 -26.27 -6.88
C THR A 61 -6.37 -26.76 -6.02
N LEU A 62 -7.59 -26.26 -6.27
CA LEU A 62 -8.80 -26.82 -5.65
C LEU A 62 -9.13 -28.20 -6.23
N ASP A 63 -9.61 -29.13 -5.41
CA ASP A 63 -9.97 -30.50 -5.80
C ASP A 63 -10.79 -30.59 -7.12
N LYS A 64 -11.77 -29.70 -7.28
CA LYS A 64 -12.61 -29.55 -8.49
C LYS A 64 -11.85 -29.32 -9.80
N PHE A 65 -10.57 -28.93 -9.75
CA PHE A 65 -9.70 -28.68 -10.90
C PHE A 65 -8.64 -29.76 -11.12
N ILE A 66 -8.26 -30.56 -10.12
CA ILE A 66 -7.20 -31.59 -10.20
C ILE A 66 -7.40 -32.49 -11.44
N ARG A 67 -8.63 -32.97 -11.64
CA ARG A 67 -9.00 -33.84 -12.78
C ARG A 67 -8.77 -33.21 -14.16
N LYS A 68 -8.86 -31.87 -14.28
CA LYS A 68 -8.64 -31.16 -15.55
C LYS A 68 -7.15 -31.04 -15.87
N ILE A 69 -6.32 -30.79 -14.87
CA ILE A 69 -4.87 -30.62 -15.04
C ILE A 69 -4.22 -31.98 -15.35
N ILE A 70 -4.65 -33.06 -14.70
CA ILE A 70 -4.22 -34.43 -15.02
C ILE A 70 -4.58 -34.81 -16.48
N ALA A 71 -5.77 -34.43 -16.95
CA ALA A 71 -6.17 -34.66 -18.35
C ALA A 71 -5.27 -33.88 -19.34
N ALA A 72 -4.94 -32.62 -19.02
CA ALA A 72 -4.02 -31.82 -19.85
C ALA A 72 -2.59 -32.40 -19.87
N ALA A 73 -2.06 -32.85 -18.73
CA ALA A 73 -0.75 -33.51 -18.66
C ALA A 73 -0.72 -34.82 -19.49
N SER A 74 -1.80 -35.60 -19.47
CA SER A 74 -1.89 -36.80 -20.29
C SER A 74 -1.98 -36.49 -21.79
N ALA A 75 -2.65 -35.40 -22.19
CA ALA A 75 -2.73 -34.97 -23.59
C ALA A 75 -1.39 -34.45 -24.15
N LEU A 76 -0.48 -34.00 -23.27
CA LEU A 76 0.88 -33.58 -23.62
C LEU A 76 1.89 -34.72 -23.77
N ASN A 77 1.46 -35.98 -23.65
CA ASN A 77 2.34 -37.15 -23.54
C ASN A 77 3.32 -37.09 -22.33
N MET A 78 3.09 -36.25 -21.33
CA MET A 78 3.86 -36.28 -20.07
C MET A 78 3.66 -37.60 -19.29
N THR A 79 2.69 -38.41 -19.71
CA THR A 79 2.39 -39.75 -19.19
C THR A 79 2.86 -40.91 -20.09
N THR A 80 3.49 -40.67 -21.26
CA THR A 80 3.77 -41.76 -22.22
C THR A 80 4.93 -42.68 -21.81
N GLY A 81 4.59 -43.69 -21.01
CA GLY A 81 4.68 -45.06 -21.51
C GLY A 81 3.28 -45.57 -21.87
N TYR A 82 3.11 -46.88 -22.06
CA TYR A 82 1.78 -47.51 -22.19
C TYR A 82 1.09 -47.58 -20.80
N TYR A 83 0.54 -46.47 -20.33
CA TYR A 83 -0.05 -46.36 -18.98
C TYR A 83 -1.47 -45.83 -18.99
N ALA A 84 -2.32 -46.39 -18.14
CA ALA A 84 -3.66 -45.89 -17.89
C ALA A 84 -3.62 -44.74 -16.87
N VAL A 85 -4.65 -43.89 -16.87
CA VAL A 85 -4.75 -42.74 -15.95
C VAL A 85 -4.75 -43.15 -14.47
N SER A 86 -5.15 -44.39 -14.16
CA SER A 86 -4.99 -45.04 -12.85
C SER A 86 -3.55 -45.08 -12.36
N ASP A 87 -2.62 -45.41 -13.26
CA ASP A 87 -1.26 -45.82 -12.92
C ASP A 87 -0.38 -44.62 -12.55
N ALA A 88 -0.80 -43.42 -12.96
CA ALA A 88 -0.21 -42.16 -12.54
C ALA A 88 -0.47 -41.87 -11.05
N PHE A 89 -1.65 -42.20 -10.53
CA PHE A 89 -2.01 -41.90 -9.13
C PHE A 89 -1.17 -42.64 -8.11
N GLU A 90 -0.71 -43.86 -8.41
CA GLU A 90 0.15 -44.66 -7.51
C GLU A 90 1.46 -43.93 -7.15
N SER A 91 1.91 -43.00 -7.99
CA SER A 91 3.15 -42.23 -7.77
C SER A 91 2.91 -40.84 -7.14
N VAL A 92 1.67 -40.52 -6.76
CA VAL A 92 1.32 -39.21 -6.16
C VAL A 92 1.19 -39.35 -4.64
N LEU A 93 1.96 -38.53 -3.92
CA LEU A 93 1.88 -38.38 -2.46
C LEU A 93 1.16 -37.08 -2.11
N PHE A 94 0.33 -37.13 -1.07
CA PHE A 94 -0.42 -36.00 -0.53
C PHE A 94 0.00 -35.74 0.91
N ILE A 95 0.69 -34.62 1.14
CA ILE A 95 0.85 -34.06 2.49
C ILE A 95 -0.38 -33.20 2.77
N ARG A 96 -1.13 -33.53 3.81
CA ARG A 96 -2.24 -32.71 4.31
C ARG A 96 -2.39 -32.85 5.82
N PHE A 97 -3.25 -32.04 6.42
CA PHE A 97 -3.80 -32.36 7.73
C PHE A 97 -4.57 -33.68 7.65
N GLU A 98 -4.59 -34.44 8.75
CA GLU A 98 -5.36 -35.69 8.82
C GLU A 98 -6.81 -35.43 8.39
N PRO A 99 -7.35 -36.14 7.37
CA PRO A 99 -8.68 -35.85 6.86
C PRO A 99 -9.72 -36.07 7.95
N ILE A 100 -10.49 -35.03 8.24
CA ILE A 100 -11.52 -35.05 9.28
C ILE A 100 -12.46 -36.22 9.02
N ASN A 101 -12.56 -37.11 10.02
CA ASN A 101 -13.50 -38.23 9.99
C ASN A 101 -14.91 -37.67 10.20
N TRP A 102 -15.54 -37.24 9.10
CA TRP A 102 -16.87 -36.63 9.14
C TRP A 102 -17.97 -37.58 9.63
N ASP A 103 -17.74 -38.90 9.62
CA ASP A 103 -18.64 -39.89 10.20
C ASP A 103 -18.58 -39.86 11.74
N SER A 104 -17.39 -39.77 12.34
CA SER A 104 -17.25 -39.62 13.81
C SER A 104 -17.73 -38.25 14.30
N TRP A 105 -17.60 -37.21 13.46
CA TRP A 105 -18.12 -35.87 13.75
C TRP A 105 -19.61 -35.68 13.41
N SER A 106 -20.22 -36.59 12.64
CA SER A 106 -21.63 -36.52 12.22
C SER A 106 -22.61 -36.30 13.38
N PRO A 107 -22.47 -36.98 14.56
CA PRO A 107 -23.37 -36.75 15.70
C PRO A 107 -23.23 -35.34 16.29
N VAL A 108 -22.01 -34.79 16.35
CA VAL A 108 -21.74 -33.46 16.91
C VAL A 108 -22.21 -32.37 15.96
N SER A 109 -21.90 -32.49 14.66
CA SER A 109 -22.42 -31.61 13.59
C SER A 109 -23.95 -31.57 13.57
N LYS A 110 -24.61 -32.75 13.63
CA LYS A 110 -26.08 -32.84 13.77
C LYS A 110 -26.58 -32.14 15.03
N ARG A 111 -25.95 -32.34 16.19
CA ARG A 111 -26.34 -31.66 17.44
C ARG A 111 -26.19 -30.14 17.37
N ILE A 112 -25.12 -29.63 16.74
CA ILE A 112 -24.89 -28.19 16.53
C ILE A 112 -25.92 -27.62 15.54
N SER A 113 -26.19 -28.32 14.43
CA SER A 113 -27.21 -27.91 13.45
C SER A 113 -28.62 -27.92 14.06
N GLN A 114 -28.95 -28.91 14.88
CA GLN A 114 -30.23 -28.99 15.60
C GLN A 114 -30.35 -27.82 16.59
N LEU A 115 -29.36 -27.64 17.46
CA LEU A 115 -29.34 -26.54 18.45
C LEU A 115 -29.44 -25.16 17.77
N ARG A 116 -28.80 -24.99 16.61
CA ARG A 116 -28.95 -23.77 15.79
C ARG A 116 -30.37 -23.63 15.23
N SER A 117 -30.97 -24.70 14.72
CA SER A 117 -32.35 -24.68 14.24
C SER A 117 -33.35 -24.37 15.35
N ASP A 118 -33.11 -24.89 16.56
CA ASP A 118 -33.95 -24.67 17.75
C ASP A 118 -33.84 -23.23 18.26
N LEU A 119 -32.63 -22.64 18.25
CA LEU A 119 -32.37 -21.27 18.73
C LEU A 119 -32.73 -20.17 17.71
N TYR A 120 -32.61 -20.43 16.41
CA TYR A 120 -32.72 -19.41 15.36
C TYR A 120 -33.78 -19.72 14.30
N GLY A 121 -34.62 -20.74 14.51
CA GLY A 121 -35.72 -21.12 13.61
C GLY A 121 -35.30 -21.54 12.19
N SER A 122 -34.00 -21.73 11.96
CA SER A 122 -33.42 -21.97 10.64
C SER A 122 -32.20 -22.91 10.73
N GLY A 123 -32.36 -24.10 10.16
CA GLY A 123 -31.25 -25.02 9.93
C GLY A 123 -30.28 -24.49 8.87
N LEU A 124 -29.01 -24.90 8.97
CA LEU A 124 -28.05 -24.75 7.87
C LEU A 124 -28.40 -25.73 6.74
N SER A 125 -28.02 -25.39 5.50
CA SER A 125 -28.09 -26.37 4.41
C SER A 125 -27.10 -27.52 4.66
N PRO A 126 -27.35 -28.74 4.16
CA PRO A 126 -26.52 -29.92 4.45
C PRO A 126 -25.03 -29.72 4.12
N GLU A 127 -24.73 -28.91 3.11
CA GLU A 127 -23.39 -28.58 2.62
C GLU A 127 -22.63 -27.64 3.57
N LEU A 128 -23.33 -26.96 4.49
CA LEU A 128 -22.76 -26.07 5.50
C LEU A 128 -22.68 -26.70 6.90
N ASN A 129 -23.27 -27.89 7.09
CA ASN A 129 -23.19 -28.64 8.34
C ASN A 129 -21.81 -29.31 8.55
N PHE A 130 -21.09 -29.61 7.47
CA PHE A 130 -19.75 -30.19 7.51
C PHE A 130 -18.74 -29.10 7.20
N ASN A 131 -18.33 -28.37 8.25
CA ASN A 131 -17.49 -27.18 8.13
C ASN A 131 -16.40 -27.19 9.22
N GLU A 132 -15.14 -27.10 8.78
CA GLU A 132 -13.94 -27.19 9.62
C GLU A 132 -13.86 -26.07 10.66
N TYR A 133 -14.44 -24.90 10.36
CA TYR A 133 -14.56 -23.80 11.32
C TYR A 133 -15.50 -24.11 12.50
N VAL A 134 -16.50 -24.99 12.30
CA VAL A 134 -17.39 -25.44 13.40
C VAL A 134 -16.67 -26.44 14.30
N LEU A 135 -15.72 -27.21 13.73
CA LEU A 135 -14.84 -28.13 14.45
C LEU A 135 -13.97 -27.39 15.47
N GLY A 136 -13.14 -26.44 15.00
CA GLY A 136 -12.15 -25.76 15.86
C GLY A 136 -12.78 -25.00 17.03
N CYS A 137 -13.96 -24.42 16.82
CA CYS A 137 -14.75 -23.79 17.87
C CYS A 137 -15.24 -24.81 18.92
N PHE A 138 -15.68 -26.00 18.51
CA PHE A 138 -16.12 -27.05 19.44
C PHE A 138 -14.94 -27.63 20.22
N GLU A 139 -13.86 -28.03 19.53
CA GLU A 139 -12.61 -28.51 20.13
C GLU A 139 -12.10 -27.56 21.22
N SER A 140 -12.17 -26.26 20.92
CA SER A 140 -11.68 -25.22 21.80
C SER A 140 -12.50 -25.02 23.08
N MET A 141 -13.81 -25.23 23.02
CA MET A 141 -14.66 -25.16 24.22
C MET A 141 -14.46 -26.38 25.12
N ASP A 142 -14.16 -27.56 24.54
CA ASP A 142 -13.76 -28.76 25.28
C ASP A 142 -12.40 -28.55 25.98
N ILE A 143 -11.36 -28.12 25.23
CA ILE A 143 -10.03 -27.76 25.78
C ILE A 143 -10.14 -26.72 26.90
N LEU A 144 -11.00 -25.70 26.74
CA LEU A 144 -11.21 -24.70 27.80
C LEU A 144 -11.86 -25.37 29.02
N SER A 145 -12.94 -26.12 28.85
CA SER A 145 -13.66 -26.78 29.93
C SER A 145 -12.77 -27.72 30.76
N GLN A 146 -11.82 -28.41 30.12
CA GLN A 146 -10.84 -29.25 30.81
C GLN A 146 -9.89 -28.41 31.69
N LEU A 147 -9.46 -27.24 31.22
CA LEU A 147 -8.64 -26.30 32.01
C LEU A 147 -9.42 -25.62 33.14
N MET A 148 -10.72 -25.37 32.95
CA MET A 148 -11.63 -24.82 33.97
C MET A 148 -11.73 -25.78 35.18
N ASP A 149 -12.02 -27.06 34.91
CA ASP A 149 -12.17 -28.09 35.94
C ASP A 149 -10.87 -28.33 36.72
N GLU A 150 -9.75 -28.50 36.02
CA GLU A 150 -8.43 -28.65 36.65
C GLU A 150 -8.06 -27.47 37.57
N HIS A 151 -8.42 -26.23 37.19
CA HIS A 151 -8.14 -25.06 38.02
C HIS A 151 -9.04 -24.99 39.26
N ALA A 152 -10.33 -25.28 39.11
CA ALA A 152 -11.28 -25.34 40.23
C ALA A 152 -10.88 -26.40 41.26
N ASN A 153 -10.46 -27.58 40.79
CA ASN A 153 -9.93 -28.68 41.60
C ASN A 153 -8.56 -28.35 42.24
N SER A 154 -7.77 -27.46 41.63
CA SER A 154 -6.44 -27.06 42.14
C SER A 154 -6.50 -26.02 43.27
N LYS A 155 -7.39 -25.02 43.20
CA LYS A 155 -7.43 -23.88 44.14
C LYS A 155 -8.58 -23.96 45.15
N ASN A 156 -8.81 -25.12 45.76
CA ASN A 156 -9.68 -25.28 46.93
C ASN A 156 -11.12 -24.73 46.71
N GLY A 157 -11.65 -24.84 45.48
CA GLY A 157 -12.97 -24.34 45.09
C GLY A 157 -13.02 -22.87 44.59
N SER A 158 -11.89 -22.18 44.44
CA SER A 158 -11.85 -20.84 43.85
C SER A 158 -12.18 -20.85 42.35
N THR A 159 -13.40 -20.45 41.99
CA THR A 159 -13.83 -20.21 40.60
C THR A 159 -13.32 -18.90 40.01
N ILE A 160 -12.63 -18.06 40.81
CA ILE A 160 -11.95 -16.86 40.31
C ILE A 160 -10.59 -17.28 39.73
N TRP A 161 -10.44 -17.12 38.42
CA TRP A 161 -9.19 -17.34 37.70
C TRP A 161 -8.75 -16.03 37.05
N SER A 162 -7.44 -15.83 36.87
CA SER A 162 -6.99 -14.87 35.85
C SER A 162 -6.81 -15.61 34.51
N PRO A 163 -7.23 -15.04 33.37
CA PRO A 163 -6.88 -15.57 32.05
C PRO A 163 -5.36 -15.70 31.87
N SER A 164 -4.56 -14.94 32.63
CA SER A 164 -3.11 -15.05 32.66
C SER A 164 -2.61 -16.40 33.21
N GLU A 165 -3.36 -17.07 34.09
CA GLU A 165 -3.01 -18.37 34.67
C GLU A 165 -3.43 -19.52 33.76
N VAL A 166 -4.64 -19.46 33.18
CA VAL A 166 -5.08 -20.43 32.15
C VAL A 166 -4.14 -20.39 30.95
N LEU A 167 -3.77 -19.21 30.46
CA LEU A 167 -2.77 -19.06 29.39
C LEU A 167 -1.33 -19.41 29.82
N ARG A 168 -1.05 -19.58 31.12
CA ARG A 168 0.24 -20.11 31.62
C ARG A 168 0.24 -21.62 31.77
N SER A 169 -0.90 -22.29 31.92
CA SER A 169 -0.99 -23.75 32.05
C SER A 169 -1.07 -24.50 30.72
N VAL A 170 -1.55 -23.88 29.64
CA VAL A 170 -1.62 -24.47 28.28
C VAL A 170 -0.28 -24.92 27.64
N PRO A 171 0.84 -24.17 27.69
CA PRO A 171 2.02 -24.49 26.89
C PRO A 171 2.68 -25.81 27.28
N GLY A 172 2.96 -26.66 26.30
CA GLY A 172 3.61 -27.96 26.49
C GLY A 172 2.66 -29.10 26.87
N ARG A 173 1.34 -28.90 26.82
CA ARG A 173 0.33 -29.90 27.21
C ARG A 173 -0.37 -30.57 26.03
N THR A 174 -0.93 -31.75 26.30
CA THR A 174 -1.82 -32.48 25.40
C THR A 174 -3.18 -32.66 26.07
N PHE A 175 -4.25 -32.34 25.34
CA PHE A 175 -5.64 -32.54 25.74
C PHE A 175 -6.20 -33.73 24.97
N LEU A 176 -7.01 -34.57 25.60
CA LEU A 176 -7.63 -35.72 24.96
C LEU A 176 -9.07 -35.36 24.60
N LEU A 177 -9.35 -35.22 23.31
CA LEU A 177 -10.68 -34.89 22.80
C LEU A 177 -11.33 -36.14 22.17
N PRO A 178 -12.67 -36.19 22.01
CA PRO A 178 -13.38 -37.39 21.52
C PRO A 178 -12.99 -37.92 20.13
N HIS A 179 -12.22 -37.15 19.37
CA HIS A 179 -11.76 -37.43 18.00
C HIS A 179 -10.22 -37.53 17.88
N GLY A 180 -9.46 -37.23 18.95
CA GLY A 180 -7.99 -37.31 18.93
C GLY A 180 -7.29 -36.48 20.01
N PRO A 181 -5.96 -36.70 20.20
CA PRO A 181 -5.14 -35.89 21.09
C PRO A 181 -4.76 -34.54 20.45
N VAL A 182 -5.00 -33.44 21.14
CA VAL A 182 -4.62 -32.09 20.72
C VAL A 182 -3.45 -31.58 21.55
N MET A 183 -2.27 -31.45 20.94
CA MET A 183 -1.03 -31.02 21.61
C MET A 183 -0.77 -29.53 21.42
N PHE A 184 -0.20 -28.86 22.43
CA PHE A 184 0.21 -27.45 22.40
C PHE A 184 1.71 -27.31 22.70
N ALA A 185 2.42 -26.58 21.83
CA ALA A 185 3.84 -26.26 21.98
C ALA A 185 4.12 -25.37 23.21
N GLN A 186 5.39 -25.32 23.64
CA GLN A 186 5.88 -24.42 24.69
C GLN A 186 5.62 -22.93 24.41
N THR A 187 5.49 -22.56 23.14
CA THR A 187 5.08 -21.23 22.70
C THR A 187 3.57 -20.95 22.86
N ARG A 188 2.78 -21.91 23.40
CA ARG A 188 1.30 -21.93 23.56
C ARG A 188 0.52 -22.28 22.30
N LEU A 189 1.11 -23.12 21.44
CA LEU A 189 0.67 -23.20 20.06
C LEU A 189 0.24 -24.61 19.63
N GLN A 190 -1.01 -24.78 19.16
CA GLN A 190 -1.50 -26.10 18.74
C GLN A 190 -0.61 -26.71 17.65
N ILE A 191 -0.36 -28.01 17.80
CA ILE A 191 0.38 -28.85 16.87
C ILE A 191 -0.65 -29.54 15.97
N PRO A 192 -0.85 -29.08 14.71
CA PRO A 192 -1.77 -29.76 13.80
C PRO A 192 -1.17 -31.11 13.37
N ARG A 193 -1.96 -32.17 13.30
CA ARG A 193 -1.45 -33.48 12.84
C ARG A 193 -1.31 -33.48 11.31
N LEU A 194 -0.07 -33.45 10.83
CA LEU A 194 0.27 -33.62 9.41
C LEU A 194 0.50 -35.10 9.09
N VAL A 195 -0.14 -35.55 8.02
CA VAL A 195 -0.05 -36.91 7.50
C VAL A 195 0.47 -36.91 6.07
N LEU A 196 1.30 -37.90 5.74
CA LEU A 196 1.66 -38.24 4.37
C LEU A 196 0.75 -39.38 3.91
N GLN A 197 -0.02 -39.15 2.83
CA GLN A 197 -0.91 -40.16 2.25
C GLN A 197 -0.48 -40.55 0.84
N GLN A 198 -0.74 -41.80 0.44
CA GLN A 198 -0.53 -42.31 -0.92
C GLN A 198 -1.83 -42.91 -1.47
N TYR A 199 -2.04 -42.85 -2.79
CA TYR A 199 -3.18 -43.52 -3.43
C TYR A 199 -3.00 -45.04 -3.41
N ASN A 200 -3.92 -45.76 -2.78
CA ASN A 200 -3.96 -47.22 -2.86
C ASN A 200 -4.95 -47.62 -3.97
N ASN A 201 -4.41 -48.17 -5.07
CA ASN A 201 -5.19 -48.55 -6.25
C ASN A 201 -6.22 -49.68 -5.97
N THR A 202 -6.00 -50.48 -4.92
CA THR A 202 -6.92 -51.55 -4.48
C THR A 202 -8.15 -51.00 -3.76
N SER A 203 -7.97 -50.05 -2.83
CA SER A 203 -9.09 -49.40 -2.11
C SER A 203 -9.68 -48.21 -2.87
N ARG A 204 -8.97 -47.72 -3.89
CA ARG A 204 -9.24 -46.51 -4.69
C ARG A 204 -9.35 -45.23 -3.87
N ASN A 205 -8.68 -45.20 -2.72
CA ASN A 205 -8.67 -44.10 -1.77
C ASN A 205 -7.22 -43.71 -1.40
N PHE A 206 -7.09 -42.56 -0.74
CA PHE A 206 -5.82 -42.12 -0.14
C PHE A 206 -5.70 -42.65 1.29
N GLU A 207 -4.62 -43.37 1.56
CA GLU A 207 -4.33 -44.00 2.86
C GLU A 207 -3.14 -43.31 3.53
N THR A 208 -3.21 -43.08 4.84
CA THR A 208 -2.11 -42.51 5.63
C THR A 208 -0.97 -43.53 5.74
N ILE A 209 0.23 -43.09 5.37
CA ILE A 209 1.46 -43.90 5.40
C ILE A 209 2.32 -43.57 6.62
N VAL A 210 2.41 -42.29 7.01
CA VAL A 210 3.23 -41.84 8.14
C VAL A 210 2.73 -40.51 8.72
N ASP A 211 2.91 -40.34 10.03
CA ASP A 211 2.66 -39.13 10.82
C ASP A 211 3.94 -38.29 10.97
N PHE A 212 3.81 -36.95 10.98
CA PHE A 212 4.92 -36.05 11.31
C PHE A 212 4.96 -35.76 12.81
N ASP A 213 6.03 -36.14 13.50
CA ASP A 213 6.26 -35.75 14.89
C ASP A 213 6.97 -34.40 14.97
N PHE A 214 6.25 -33.39 15.40
CA PHE A 214 6.79 -32.04 15.58
C PHE A 214 7.58 -31.83 16.88
N THR A 215 7.73 -32.84 17.74
CA THR A 215 8.57 -32.75 18.93
C THR A 215 10.02 -33.14 18.63
N SER A 216 10.23 -34.20 17.85
CA SER A 216 11.54 -34.53 17.24
C SER A 216 11.82 -33.75 15.95
N GLY A 217 10.77 -33.30 15.24
CA GLY A 217 10.90 -32.59 13.96
C GLY A 217 11.09 -33.50 12.75
N ILE A 218 10.81 -34.81 12.89
CA ILE A 218 10.97 -35.83 11.84
C ILE A 218 9.68 -36.64 11.66
N TRP A 219 9.54 -37.26 10.49
CA TRP A 219 8.57 -38.32 10.24
C TRP A 219 9.06 -39.62 10.92
N SER A 220 8.17 -40.53 11.31
CA SER A 220 8.60 -41.78 11.95
C SER A 220 9.25 -42.75 10.96
N ASP A 221 10.60 -42.81 11.01
CA ASP A 221 11.49 -43.50 10.05
C ASP A 221 11.08 -44.93 9.68
N SER A 222 10.59 -45.70 10.66
CA SER A 222 10.19 -47.10 10.49
C SER A 222 9.04 -47.31 9.50
N THR A 223 8.26 -46.25 9.20
CA THR A 223 7.10 -46.31 8.30
C THR A 223 7.42 -45.79 6.89
N ILE A 224 8.38 -44.88 6.75
CA ILE A 224 8.77 -44.24 5.46
C ILE A 224 9.29 -45.28 4.46
N GLN A 225 9.98 -46.31 4.94
CA GLN A 225 10.51 -47.40 4.12
C GLN A 225 9.43 -48.26 3.44
N ASN A 226 8.15 -48.13 3.85
CA ASN A 226 7.01 -48.82 3.25
C ASN A 226 6.32 -48.03 2.12
N LEU A 227 6.81 -46.84 1.75
CA LEU A 227 6.30 -46.05 0.61
C LEU A 227 6.41 -46.85 -0.70
N LYS A 228 5.29 -47.03 -1.39
CA LYS A 228 5.20 -47.90 -2.58
C LYS A 228 5.60 -47.14 -3.83
N TRP A 229 6.89 -46.99 -4.06
CA TRP A 229 7.42 -46.44 -5.31
C TRP A 229 7.30 -47.46 -6.44
N ARG A 230 6.84 -47.03 -7.63
CA ARG A 230 6.54 -47.92 -8.78
C ARG A 230 7.74 -48.74 -9.29
N LEU A 231 8.97 -48.32 -8.98
CA LEU A 231 10.22 -49.01 -9.31
C LEU A 231 10.91 -49.65 -8.10
N GLY A 232 10.25 -49.71 -6.93
CA GLY A 232 10.82 -50.21 -5.68
C GLY A 232 11.94 -49.36 -5.07
N GLN A 233 12.18 -48.16 -5.62
CA GLN A 233 13.23 -47.23 -5.20
C GLN A 233 12.67 -45.82 -5.12
N VAL A 234 13.13 -45.05 -4.12
CA VAL A 234 12.78 -43.63 -3.96
C VAL A 234 13.39 -42.83 -5.13
N PRO A 235 12.66 -41.89 -5.76
CA PRO A 235 13.25 -40.89 -6.63
C PRO A 235 14.39 -40.13 -5.93
N HIS A 236 15.47 -39.78 -6.66
CA HIS A 236 16.58 -38.99 -6.10
C HIS A 236 16.19 -37.51 -5.83
N ASP A 237 17.16 -36.63 -5.49
CA ASP A 237 16.90 -35.25 -5.01
C ASP A 237 17.69 -34.11 -5.73
N THR A 238 18.18 -34.32 -6.96
CA THR A 238 18.48 -33.24 -7.95
C THR A 238 18.04 -33.57 -9.38
N HIS A 239 16.83 -34.08 -9.72
CA HIS A 239 15.54 -34.18 -9.05
C HIS A 239 15.04 -32.90 -8.32
N PRO A 240 14.03 -32.22 -8.86
CA PRO A 240 14.41 -30.92 -9.42
C PRO A 240 13.31 -29.85 -9.27
N CYS A 241 13.66 -28.67 -8.79
CA CYS A 241 12.70 -27.63 -8.43
C CYS A 241 11.79 -28.02 -7.25
N GLY A 242 11.39 -27.01 -6.49
CA GLY A 242 10.09 -27.01 -5.83
C GLY A 242 8.97 -26.80 -6.87
N TYR A 243 7.84 -26.26 -6.41
CA TYR A 243 6.78 -25.81 -7.31
C TYR A 243 6.28 -24.41 -6.89
N ASP A 244 5.74 -24.29 -5.67
CA ASP A 244 5.02 -23.12 -5.16
C ASP A 244 5.37 -22.72 -3.69
N ASN A 245 4.84 -21.60 -3.17
CA ASN A 245 5.62 -20.61 -2.37
C ASN A 245 5.12 -20.24 -0.92
N ASP A 246 5.76 -19.30 -0.22
CA ASP A 246 5.97 -18.89 1.23
C ASP A 246 5.21 -19.22 2.60
N GLN A 247 5.53 -20.35 3.33
CA GLN A 247 5.24 -20.77 4.78
C GLN A 247 5.33 -19.70 5.96
N CYS A 248 5.15 -19.94 7.29
CA CYS A 248 5.18 -21.13 8.19
C CYS A 248 4.18 -21.05 9.42
N SER A 249 4.11 -22.10 10.26
CA SER A 249 3.03 -22.47 11.24
C SER A 249 2.98 -21.81 12.67
N ARG A 250 1.83 -21.93 13.38
CA ARG A 250 1.55 -21.96 14.87
C ARG A 250 1.17 -20.69 15.72
N SER A 251 0.27 -20.81 16.74
CA SER A 251 -0.47 -19.73 17.51
C SER A 251 -1.29 -20.26 18.74
N GLY A 252 -1.77 -19.64 19.87
CA GLY A 252 -1.74 -18.27 20.51
C GLY A 252 -3.01 -17.43 21.02
N ARG A 253 -4.22 -17.94 21.43
CA ARG A 253 -5.66 -17.35 21.45
C ARG A 253 -6.01 -15.80 21.35
N ILE A 254 -7.08 -15.38 20.61
CA ILE A 254 -7.65 -13.97 20.50
C ILE A 254 -9.21 -13.81 20.31
N LEU A 255 -9.90 -12.95 21.07
CA LEU A 255 -11.25 -12.40 20.74
C LEU A 255 -11.10 -11.18 19.81
N THR A 256 -11.63 -11.24 18.59
CA THR A 256 -11.39 -10.24 17.54
C THR A 256 -12.65 -9.43 17.22
N ILE A 257 -12.69 -8.15 17.63
CA ILE A 257 -13.86 -7.30 17.46
C ILE A 257 -13.63 -6.35 16.29
N VAL A 258 -14.44 -6.45 15.24
CA VAL A 258 -14.30 -5.65 14.02
C VAL A 258 -15.27 -4.47 14.09
N VAL A 259 -14.81 -3.34 14.63
CA VAL A 259 -15.61 -2.10 14.78
C VAL A 259 -15.36 -1.20 13.59
N GLY A 260 -16.40 -0.78 12.86
CA GLY A 260 -16.24 0.18 11.77
C GLY A 260 -17.46 1.06 11.51
N THR A 261 -17.19 2.30 11.08
CA THR A 261 -18.16 3.35 10.78
C THR A 261 -18.14 3.68 9.29
N VAL A 262 -18.90 2.93 8.46
CA VAL A 262 -19.01 3.26 7.02
C VAL A 262 -20.26 2.70 6.36
N ALA A 263 -20.85 3.48 5.45
CA ALA A 263 -21.98 3.06 4.64
C ALA A 263 -21.58 2.10 3.49
N SER A 264 -22.43 1.10 3.29
CA SER A 264 -22.66 0.24 2.10
C SER A 264 -21.53 -0.52 1.39
N CYS A 265 -20.27 -0.08 1.35
CA CYS A 265 -19.21 -0.76 0.55
C CYS A 265 -17.93 -1.09 1.32
N THR A 266 -17.25 -0.10 1.90
CA THR A 266 -15.89 -0.29 2.43
C THR A 266 -15.86 -1.07 3.75
N PHE A 267 -16.87 -0.94 4.61
CA PHE A 267 -16.95 -1.78 5.82
C PHE A 267 -17.05 -3.26 5.45
N THR A 268 -17.95 -3.63 4.56
CA THR A 268 -18.13 -5.04 4.12
C THR A 268 -16.85 -5.60 3.52
N LEU A 269 -16.14 -4.83 2.69
CA LEU A 269 -14.88 -5.25 2.08
C LEU A 269 -13.76 -5.40 3.12
N VAL A 270 -13.60 -4.47 4.07
CA VAL A 270 -12.58 -4.60 5.12
C VAL A 270 -12.96 -5.68 6.15
N ALA A 271 -14.23 -5.84 6.52
CA ALA A 271 -14.70 -6.90 7.39
C ALA A 271 -14.49 -8.29 6.74
N LEU A 272 -14.76 -8.44 5.44
CA LEU A 272 -14.40 -9.63 4.67
C LEU A 272 -12.89 -9.87 4.69
N ILE A 273 -12.07 -8.86 4.38
CA ILE A 273 -10.60 -9.00 4.33
C ILE A 273 -9.98 -9.20 5.73
N VAL A 274 -10.66 -8.75 6.79
CA VAL A 274 -10.30 -9.04 8.18
C VAL A 274 -10.71 -10.45 8.56
N CYS A 275 -11.93 -10.92 8.24
CA CYS A 275 -12.34 -12.31 8.47
C CYS A 275 -11.47 -13.30 7.66
N THR A 276 -11.16 -12.98 6.40
CA THR A 276 -10.21 -13.73 5.56
C THR A 276 -8.83 -13.72 6.21
N ALA A 277 -8.25 -12.56 6.54
CA ALA A 277 -6.95 -12.53 7.22
C ALA A 277 -6.96 -13.26 8.57
N ILE A 278 -8.06 -13.27 9.31
CA ILE A 278 -8.22 -14.06 10.54
C ILE A 278 -8.25 -15.57 10.21
N SER A 279 -8.95 -16.00 9.17
CA SER A 279 -8.93 -17.38 8.64
C SER A 279 -7.55 -17.79 8.11
N ASP A 280 -6.85 -16.93 7.37
CA ASP A 280 -5.52 -17.23 6.81
C ASP A 280 -4.49 -17.27 7.93
N MET A 281 -4.59 -16.34 8.89
CA MET A 281 -3.81 -16.41 10.12
C MET A 281 -4.27 -17.59 11.00
N ALA A 282 -5.47 -18.15 10.86
CA ALA A 282 -5.85 -19.42 11.50
C ALA A 282 -5.17 -20.62 10.82
N LEU A 283 -5.15 -20.67 9.50
CA LEU A 283 -4.47 -21.75 8.77
C LEU A 283 -2.95 -21.70 8.98
N LYS A 284 -2.36 -20.51 8.86
CA LYS A 284 -0.94 -20.25 9.16
C LYS A 284 -0.65 -20.45 10.64
N PHE A 285 -1.56 -20.05 11.53
CA PHE A 285 -1.34 -20.02 12.97
C PHE A 285 -2.58 -20.62 13.70
N PRO A 286 -2.69 -21.95 13.91
CA PRO A 286 -3.96 -22.64 14.29
C PRO A 286 -4.69 -22.41 15.64
N ALA A 287 -4.16 -21.75 16.68
CA ALA A 287 -4.77 -21.68 18.01
C ALA A 287 -4.51 -20.52 19.04
N LEU A 288 -4.42 -19.18 18.95
CA LEU A 288 -4.73 -17.90 18.23
C LEU A 288 -6.07 -17.86 17.57
N TYR A 289 -6.36 -18.87 16.75
CA TYR A 289 -7.61 -18.90 16.01
C TYR A 289 -8.36 -20.24 16.07
N SER A 290 -7.96 -21.18 16.93
CA SER A 290 -8.78 -22.34 17.32
C SER A 290 -9.98 -21.84 18.13
N ASN A 291 -9.69 -20.99 19.12
CA ASN A 291 -10.65 -20.19 19.85
C ASN A 291 -10.39 -18.71 19.62
N HIS A 292 -10.53 -18.29 18.37
CA HIS A 292 -10.94 -16.92 18.13
C HIS A 292 -12.46 -16.84 18.02
N SER A 293 -13.00 -15.69 18.37
CA SER A 293 -14.37 -15.31 18.01
C SER A 293 -14.28 -13.97 17.27
N VAL A 294 -14.93 -13.88 16.10
CA VAL A 294 -15.03 -12.60 15.38
C VAL A 294 -16.38 -11.97 15.68
N VAL A 295 -16.37 -10.82 16.35
CA VAL A 295 -17.56 -10.02 16.60
C VAL A 295 -17.53 -8.80 15.68
N THR A 296 -18.18 -8.93 14.53
CA THR A 296 -18.31 -7.84 13.56
C THR A 296 -19.37 -6.86 14.03
N PHE A 297 -18.95 -5.66 14.43
CA PHE A 297 -19.84 -4.60 14.93
C PHE A 297 -19.88 -3.45 13.91
N SER A 298 -20.93 -3.44 13.09
CA SER A 298 -21.15 -2.42 12.06
C SER A 298 -21.92 -1.24 12.64
N ILE A 299 -21.29 -0.08 12.70
CA ILE A 299 -21.97 1.18 12.99
C ILE A 299 -22.29 1.81 11.63
N ALA A 300 -23.52 1.63 11.17
CA ALA A 300 -24.00 2.24 9.93
C ALA A 300 -24.76 3.54 10.27
N PRO A 301 -24.20 4.73 9.97
CA PRO A 301 -24.99 5.96 10.02
C PRO A 301 -26.17 5.86 9.06
N PRO A 302 -27.35 6.44 9.38
CA PRO A 302 -28.36 6.66 8.36
C PRO A 302 -27.75 7.56 7.24
N PRO A 303 -27.81 7.15 5.96
CA PRO A 303 -27.33 8.01 4.88
C PRO A 303 -28.16 9.32 4.84
N PRO A 304 -27.56 10.47 4.50
CA PRO A 304 -26.32 10.64 3.73
C PRO A 304 -25.12 11.19 4.55
N VAL A 305 -24.89 10.70 5.77
CA VAL A 305 -23.76 11.15 6.62
C VAL A 305 -22.40 10.81 6.00
N ASP A 306 -21.46 11.77 5.96
CA ASP A 306 -20.06 11.53 5.53
C ASP A 306 -19.36 10.64 6.57
N PRO A 307 -18.77 9.49 6.18
CA PRO A 307 -17.92 8.73 7.08
C PRO A 307 -16.75 9.60 7.57
N CYS A 308 -16.33 9.38 8.82
CA CYS A 308 -15.46 10.26 9.60
C CYS A 308 -16.13 11.47 10.28
N SER A 309 -17.45 11.71 10.14
CA SER A 309 -18.09 12.87 10.76
C SER A 309 -18.05 12.85 12.30
N PRO A 310 -18.11 14.02 13.00
CA PRO A 310 -18.14 14.07 14.46
C PRO A 310 -19.33 13.33 15.10
N MET A 311 -20.43 13.13 14.36
CA MET A 311 -21.59 12.38 14.85
C MET A 311 -21.29 10.88 15.03
N GLU A 312 -20.33 10.34 14.27
CA GLU A 312 -19.87 8.96 14.44
C GLU A 312 -19.23 8.73 15.81
N ILE A 313 -18.65 9.75 16.44
CA ILE A 313 -18.07 9.64 17.80
C ILE A 313 -19.17 9.27 18.81
N GLY A 314 -20.38 9.85 18.69
CA GLY A 314 -21.52 9.51 19.54
C GLY A 314 -21.98 8.07 19.33
N MET A 315 -22.17 7.67 18.07
CA MET A 315 -22.60 6.30 17.72
C MET A 315 -21.55 5.24 18.07
N VAL A 316 -20.26 5.58 18.05
CA VAL A 316 -19.16 4.73 18.55
C VAL A 316 -19.19 4.61 20.06
N ILE A 317 -19.35 5.71 20.81
CA ILE A 317 -19.42 5.64 22.28
C ILE A 317 -20.65 4.83 22.72
N GLU A 318 -21.81 5.06 22.08
CA GLU A 318 -23.01 4.28 22.34
C GLU A 318 -22.81 2.80 21.98
N GLY A 319 -22.37 2.50 20.76
CA GLY A 319 -22.17 1.12 20.30
C GLY A 319 -21.09 0.34 21.06
N MET A 320 -20.01 1.00 21.50
CA MET A 320 -19.00 0.37 22.38
C MET A 320 -19.57 0.14 23.79
N SER A 321 -20.42 1.03 24.31
CA SER A 321 -21.17 0.81 25.54
C SER A 321 -22.18 -0.34 25.39
N GLU A 322 -22.87 -0.44 24.26
CA GLU A 322 -23.74 -1.59 23.93
C GLU A 322 -22.96 -2.90 23.86
N LEU A 323 -21.73 -2.88 23.35
CA LEU A 323 -20.94 -4.08 23.11
C LEU A 323 -20.25 -4.62 24.37
N PHE A 324 -19.79 -3.73 25.25
CA PHE A 324 -18.96 -4.05 26.42
C PHE A 324 -19.62 -3.78 27.79
N VAL A 325 -20.70 -2.99 27.86
CA VAL A 325 -21.31 -2.55 29.14
C VAL A 325 -22.76 -3.03 29.31
N LYS A 326 -23.55 -3.15 28.23
CA LYS A 326 -24.96 -3.60 28.30
C LYS A 326 -25.12 -5.13 28.51
N PRO A 327 -24.42 -6.04 27.79
CA PRO A 327 -24.51 -7.48 28.04
C PRO A 327 -23.57 -7.92 29.17
N GLY A 328 -23.90 -9.02 29.84
CA GLY A 328 -23.05 -9.70 30.84
C GLY A 328 -21.79 -10.37 30.26
N ARG A 329 -21.12 -9.75 29.29
CA ARG A 329 -19.92 -10.26 28.60
C ARG A 329 -18.63 -10.18 29.41
N SER A 330 -18.69 -9.66 30.65
CA SER A 330 -17.55 -9.64 31.57
C SER A 330 -16.91 -11.02 31.79
N ASP A 331 -17.67 -12.09 31.54
CA ASP A 331 -17.29 -13.47 31.84
C ASP A 331 -16.95 -14.29 30.56
N GLU A 332 -16.96 -13.70 29.36
CA GLU A 332 -16.52 -14.37 28.12
C GLU A 332 -14.97 -14.37 28.03
N GLU A 333 -14.32 -15.47 28.41
CA GLU A 333 -12.86 -15.60 28.47
C GLU A 333 -12.14 -15.45 27.11
N GLY A 334 -11.76 -14.21 26.78
CA GLY A 334 -10.82 -13.90 25.69
C GLY A 334 -10.13 -12.57 25.90
N THR A 335 -8.86 -12.46 25.48
CA THR A 335 -8.21 -11.14 25.34
C THR A 335 -8.89 -10.41 24.20
N PRO A 336 -9.60 -9.29 24.42
CA PRO A 336 -10.23 -8.56 23.33
C PRO A 336 -9.17 -7.84 22.52
N VAL A 337 -9.37 -7.82 21.20
CA VAL A 337 -8.55 -7.09 20.25
C VAL A 337 -9.49 -6.39 19.28
N ILE A 338 -9.52 -5.06 19.33
CA ILE A 338 -10.34 -4.25 18.44
C ILE A 338 -9.59 -4.03 17.13
N LEU A 339 -10.05 -4.65 16.05
CA LEU A 339 -9.63 -4.32 14.69
C LEU A 339 -10.55 -3.23 14.16
N THR A 340 -9.99 -2.14 13.65
CA THR A 340 -10.82 -1.05 13.14
C THR A 340 -10.27 -0.35 11.89
N PRO A 341 -11.07 -0.25 10.81
CA PRO A 341 -10.81 0.68 9.70
C PRO A 341 -11.24 2.12 10.01
N ALA A 342 -11.57 2.44 11.28
CA ALA A 342 -12.05 3.74 11.68
C ALA A 342 -11.21 4.91 11.15
N CYS A 343 -11.93 5.94 10.73
CA CYS A 343 -11.39 7.27 10.51
C CYS A 343 -10.71 7.83 11.78
N PRO A 344 -9.76 8.77 11.66
CA PRO A 344 -9.03 9.35 12.79
C PRO A 344 -9.93 9.91 13.91
N LEU A 345 -11.09 10.48 13.58
CA LEU A 345 -12.02 11.05 14.56
C LEU A 345 -12.73 9.96 15.42
N PRO A 346 -13.51 9.03 14.83
CA PRO A 346 -14.00 7.82 15.52
C PRO A 346 -12.91 7.04 16.28
N PHE A 347 -11.73 6.89 15.68
CA PHE A 347 -10.64 6.11 16.27
C PHE A 347 -10.20 6.63 17.64
N VAL A 348 -10.18 7.95 17.88
CA VAL A 348 -9.79 8.50 19.18
C VAL A 348 -10.71 8.00 20.30
N ALA A 349 -12.03 7.89 20.07
CA ALA A 349 -12.96 7.36 21.05
C ALA A 349 -12.76 5.85 21.29
N ILE A 350 -12.53 5.07 20.22
CA ILE A 350 -12.19 3.64 20.33
C ILE A 350 -10.89 3.46 21.14
N ALA A 351 -9.87 4.26 20.87
CA ALA A 351 -8.55 4.15 21.47
C ALA A 351 -8.48 4.68 22.92
N ASP A 352 -9.29 5.67 23.29
CA ASP A 352 -9.49 6.05 24.70
C ASP A 352 -10.24 4.94 25.46
N PHE A 353 -11.33 4.40 24.91
CA PHE A 353 -12.10 3.31 25.52
C PHE A 353 -11.24 2.04 25.71
N ALA A 354 -10.42 1.72 24.71
CA ALA A 354 -9.48 0.60 24.74
C ALA A 354 -8.27 0.84 25.67
N ARG A 355 -7.94 2.10 26.03
CA ARG A 355 -6.99 2.38 27.12
C ARG A 355 -7.61 1.99 28.45
N GLU A 356 -8.80 2.49 28.76
CA GLU A 356 -9.45 2.25 30.07
C GLU A 356 -9.73 0.77 30.33
N LEU A 357 -10.04 -0.01 29.28
CA LEU A 357 -10.25 -1.46 29.38
C LEU A 357 -8.99 -2.31 29.12
N ASN A 358 -7.81 -1.71 28.89
CA ASN A 358 -6.55 -2.39 28.54
C ASN A 358 -6.65 -3.35 27.34
N ILE A 359 -7.44 -2.97 26.33
CA ILE A 359 -7.69 -3.74 25.09
C ILE A 359 -6.68 -3.32 24.03
N LEU A 360 -6.06 -4.27 23.31
CA LEU A 360 -5.25 -3.90 22.14
C LEU A 360 -6.19 -3.38 21.05
N THR A 361 -5.95 -2.16 20.55
CA THR A 361 -6.56 -1.67 19.32
C THR A 361 -5.57 -1.72 18.17
N LEU A 362 -6.00 -2.24 17.03
CA LEU A 362 -5.27 -2.29 15.78
C LEU A 362 -6.04 -1.50 14.73
N ALA A 363 -5.61 -0.26 14.50
CA ALA A 363 -6.16 0.52 13.39
C ALA A 363 -5.47 0.14 12.08
N CYS A 364 -6.29 -0.08 11.05
CA CYS A 364 -5.87 -0.15 9.65
C CYS A 364 -6.29 1.09 8.84
N GLY A 365 -7.03 2.03 9.45
CA GLY A 365 -7.37 3.35 8.90
C GLY A 365 -6.33 4.45 9.22
N PRO A 366 -6.49 5.66 8.64
CA PRO A 366 -5.57 6.80 8.76
C PRO A 366 -5.65 7.53 10.11
N ALA A 367 -5.42 6.81 11.20
CA ALA A 367 -5.30 7.35 12.55
C ALA A 367 -3.90 7.94 12.82
N ARG A 368 -3.80 8.81 13.85
CA ARG A 368 -2.52 9.23 14.45
C ARG A 368 -2.30 8.49 15.76
N SER A 369 -1.12 7.92 15.97
CA SER A 369 -0.76 7.36 17.27
C SER A 369 -0.32 8.51 18.18
N ASN A 370 -0.91 8.57 19.37
CA ASN A 370 -0.36 9.31 20.49
C ASN A 370 -0.11 8.29 21.59
N SER A 371 1.09 7.72 21.66
CA SER A 371 1.41 6.64 22.61
C SER A 371 1.22 7.01 24.08
N LYS A 372 1.13 8.31 24.43
CA LYS A 372 0.77 8.78 25.79
C LYS A 372 -0.74 8.77 26.05
N ARG A 373 -1.58 8.97 25.03
CA ARG A 373 -3.05 8.92 25.13
C ARG A 373 -3.59 7.52 24.83
N SER A 374 -2.98 6.81 23.91
CA SER A 374 -3.46 5.51 23.42
C SER A 374 -2.34 4.46 23.55
N PRO A 375 -1.86 4.18 24.78
CA PRO A 375 -0.75 3.25 25.04
C PRO A 375 -1.09 1.80 24.70
N THR A 376 -2.33 1.51 24.33
CA THR A 376 -2.84 0.19 23.93
C THR A 376 -3.11 0.07 22.43
N SER A 377 -2.70 1.05 21.62
CA SER A 377 -3.01 1.13 20.18
C SER A 377 -1.79 0.95 19.28
N LEU A 378 -1.84 -0.03 18.36
CA LEU A 378 -0.85 -0.24 17.30
C LEU A 378 -1.43 0.20 15.95
N LEU A 379 -0.68 1.00 15.18
CA LEU A 379 -1.12 1.47 13.87
C LEU A 379 -0.48 0.68 12.73
N THR A 380 -1.30 -0.10 12.03
CA THR A 380 -0.90 -0.98 10.92
C THR A 380 -1.02 -0.31 9.55
N TYR A 381 -1.72 0.83 9.46
CA TYR A 381 -1.90 1.61 8.25
C TYR A 381 -0.56 2.12 7.68
N ARG A 382 -0.40 2.07 6.35
CA ARG A 382 0.83 2.53 5.66
C ARG A 382 0.91 4.05 5.54
N GLY A 383 -0.19 4.76 5.29
CA GLY A 383 -0.20 6.19 4.92
C GLY A 383 0.07 7.18 6.05
N GLN A 384 1.14 7.00 6.83
CA GLN A 384 1.54 7.97 7.86
C GLN A 384 2.16 9.21 7.20
N SER A 385 1.37 10.28 7.07
CA SER A 385 1.78 11.51 6.39
C SER A 385 2.95 12.24 7.06
N GLU A 386 3.26 11.94 8.32
CA GLU A 386 4.50 12.39 8.96
C GLU A 386 5.74 11.81 8.26
N ALA A 387 5.70 10.54 7.83
CA ALA A 387 6.79 9.93 7.08
C ALA A 387 6.92 10.50 5.65
N VAL A 388 5.79 10.86 5.02
CA VAL A 388 5.78 11.66 3.78
C VAL A 388 6.42 13.02 4.02
N GLY A 389 6.12 13.70 5.13
CA GLY A 389 6.77 14.95 5.55
C GLY A 389 8.28 14.81 5.75
N VAL A 390 8.75 13.73 6.38
CA VAL A 390 10.18 13.45 6.55
C VAL A 390 10.84 13.22 5.18
N GLY A 391 10.27 12.35 4.34
CA GLY A 391 10.74 12.10 2.98
C GLY A 391 10.80 13.37 2.13
N LEU A 392 9.76 14.21 2.21
CA LEU A 392 9.70 15.52 1.57
C LEU A 392 10.81 16.44 2.07
N THR A 393 11.02 16.61 3.39
CA THR A 393 12.10 17.49 3.88
C THR A 393 13.50 17.02 3.45
N SER A 394 13.73 15.70 3.38
CA SER A 394 14.96 15.11 2.84
C SER A 394 15.10 15.35 1.33
N LEU A 395 13.99 15.31 0.58
CA LEU A 395 13.95 15.64 -0.85
C LEU A 395 14.24 17.13 -1.12
N LEU A 396 13.67 18.04 -0.31
CA LEU A 396 13.96 19.48 -0.39
C LEU A 396 15.45 19.76 -0.17
N ASP A 397 16.05 19.19 0.87
CA ASP A 397 17.50 19.34 1.12
C ASP A 397 18.34 18.77 -0.02
N ARG A 398 17.97 17.57 -0.51
CA ARG A 398 18.73 16.89 -1.56
C ARG A 398 18.79 17.68 -2.87
N PHE A 399 17.76 18.46 -3.16
CA PHE A 399 17.73 19.38 -4.30
C PHE A 399 18.12 20.83 -3.97
N GLY A 400 18.49 21.11 -2.71
CA GLY A 400 18.84 22.45 -2.24
C GLY A 400 17.66 23.43 -2.22
N TRP A 401 16.42 22.94 -2.31
CA TRP A 401 15.21 23.75 -2.28
C TRP A 401 14.97 24.31 -0.88
N LYS A 402 14.71 25.62 -0.80
CA LYS A 402 14.44 26.36 0.44
C LYS A 402 13.13 27.12 0.39
N LYS A 403 12.54 27.39 -0.78
CA LYS A 403 11.16 27.87 -0.94
C LYS A 403 10.19 26.75 -1.27
N LEU A 404 9.08 26.65 -0.54
CA LEU A 404 7.99 25.72 -0.82
C LEU A 404 6.64 26.47 -0.76
N SER A 405 5.76 26.22 -1.72
CA SER A 405 4.35 26.64 -1.65
C SER A 405 3.46 25.43 -1.44
N ILE A 406 2.45 25.54 -0.59
CA ILE A 406 1.57 24.44 -0.21
C ILE A 406 0.12 24.87 -0.41
N MET A 407 -0.54 24.26 -1.38
CA MET A 407 -1.96 24.47 -1.65
C MET A 407 -2.80 23.50 -0.81
N VAL A 408 -3.69 24.05 0.01
CA VAL A 408 -4.50 23.32 1.01
C VAL A 408 -5.97 23.40 0.67
N ASP A 409 -6.59 22.26 0.38
CA ASP A 409 -8.03 22.14 0.28
C ASP A 409 -8.67 22.17 1.69
N THR A 410 -9.60 23.10 1.91
CA THR A 410 -10.26 23.32 3.21
C THR A 410 -11.60 22.60 3.37
N VAL A 411 -12.14 22.01 2.29
CA VAL A 411 -13.42 21.28 2.31
C VAL A 411 -13.38 20.04 3.20
N ASP A 412 -12.23 19.36 3.22
CA ASP A 412 -12.12 18.03 3.82
C ASP A 412 -11.19 18.02 5.04
N VAL A 413 -11.76 17.67 6.20
CA VAL A 413 -11.03 17.53 7.47
C VAL A 413 -9.93 16.46 7.39
N ARG A 414 -10.13 15.40 6.59
CA ARG A 414 -9.14 14.34 6.34
C ARG A 414 -7.90 14.92 5.66
N VAL A 415 -8.09 15.80 4.67
CA VAL A 415 -7.01 16.49 3.96
C VAL A 415 -6.25 17.41 4.92
N ARG A 416 -6.95 18.23 5.70
CA ARG A 416 -6.33 19.10 6.73
C ARG A 416 -5.50 18.31 7.75
N ASP A 417 -6.01 17.19 8.25
CA ASP A 417 -5.31 16.40 9.26
C ASP A 417 -4.13 15.61 8.67
N PHE A 418 -4.14 15.28 7.37
CA PHE A 418 -2.98 14.77 6.62
C PHE A 418 -1.93 15.87 6.41
N ILE A 419 -2.32 17.06 5.95
CA ILE A 419 -1.45 18.25 5.81
C ILE A 419 -0.73 18.53 7.13
N LEU A 420 -1.46 18.56 8.25
CA LEU A 420 -0.89 18.83 9.58
C LEU A 420 0.13 17.77 10.04
N ALA A 421 0.25 16.62 9.37
CA ALA A 421 1.27 15.61 9.67
C ALA A 421 2.49 15.76 8.73
N VAL A 422 2.27 15.99 7.42
CA VAL A 422 3.33 16.38 6.47
C VAL A 422 4.05 17.65 6.93
N MET A 423 3.30 18.59 7.51
CA MET A 423 3.81 19.88 8.00
C MET A 423 4.59 19.79 9.31
N ASN A 424 4.55 18.69 10.07
CA ASN A 424 5.28 18.61 11.34
C ASN A 424 6.81 18.61 11.13
N PRO A 425 7.39 17.73 10.28
CA PRO A 425 8.81 17.79 9.91
C PRO A 425 9.25 19.14 9.33
N LEU A 426 8.40 19.77 8.50
CA LEU A 426 8.66 21.11 7.95
C LEU A 426 8.70 22.19 9.06
N LYS A 427 7.75 22.16 10.01
CA LYS A 427 7.68 23.12 11.13
C LYS A 427 8.86 23.01 12.09
N VAL A 428 9.33 21.80 12.38
CA VAL A 428 10.58 21.58 13.17
C VAL A 428 11.78 22.27 12.52
N ARG A 429 11.71 22.52 11.20
CA ARG A 429 12.77 23.10 10.38
C ARG A 429 12.35 24.44 9.74
N ALA A 430 11.37 25.14 10.31
CA ALA A 430 10.81 26.38 9.74
C ALA A 430 11.84 27.53 9.58
N THR A 431 12.97 27.47 10.30
CA THR A 431 14.09 28.43 10.11
C THR A 431 14.95 28.13 8.87
N GLN A 432 14.70 27.02 8.19
CA GLN A 432 15.46 26.54 7.01
C GLN A 432 14.62 26.50 5.73
N PHE A 433 13.30 26.68 5.83
CA PHE A 433 12.37 26.64 4.71
C PHE A 433 11.42 27.84 4.76
N ASP A 434 11.38 28.61 3.68
CA ASP A 434 10.42 29.66 3.42
C ASP A 434 9.16 29.01 2.84
N VAL A 435 8.07 28.98 3.61
CA VAL A 435 6.88 28.16 3.30
C VAL A 435 5.62 29.02 3.26
N LEU A 436 5.06 29.20 2.06
CA LEU A 436 3.72 29.77 1.89
C LEU A 436 2.68 28.65 1.95
N THR A 437 1.59 28.87 2.70
CA THR A 437 0.41 28.00 2.67
C THR A 437 -0.77 28.78 2.11
N THR A 438 -1.34 28.36 0.98
CA THR A 438 -2.54 28.96 0.38
C THR A 438 -3.73 28.02 0.56
N ASN A 439 -4.72 28.46 1.34
CA ASN A 439 -5.97 27.74 1.52
C ASN A 439 -6.93 28.01 0.34
N TYR A 440 -7.70 27.00 -0.06
CA TYR A 440 -8.81 27.14 -1.01
C TYR A 440 -9.94 26.15 -0.68
N ASP A 441 -11.09 26.33 -1.28
CA ASP A 441 -12.30 25.52 -1.10
C ASP A 441 -12.73 24.90 -2.43
N SER A 442 -12.50 23.59 -2.59
CA SER A 442 -12.85 22.86 -3.80
C SER A 442 -14.37 22.65 -4.01
N GLY A 443 -15.19 22.95 -2.99
CA GLY A 443 -16.65 22.81 -3.00
C GLY A 443 -17.33 23.99 -3.68
N LYS A 444 -16.73 25.19 -3.60
CA LYS A 444 -17.15 26.38 -4.36
C LYS A 444 -16.87 26.30 -5.87
N GLY A 445 -16.12 25.30 -6.32
CA GLY A 445 -15.88 25.03 -7.74
C GLY A 445 -14.55 25.58 -8.26
N LEU A 446 -14.56 26.10 -9.50
CA LEU A 446 -13.34 26.47 -10.23
C LEU A 446 -12.76 27.84 -9.83
N GLU A 447 -13.52 28.70 -9.13
CA GLU A 447 -13.19 30.12 -8.97
C GLU A 447 -12.06 30.40 -7.96
N GLU A 448 -11.84 29.53 -6.97
CA GLU A 448 -10.75 29.73 -6.00
C GLU A 448 -9.39 29.18 -6.47
N TYR A 449 -9.36 28.22 -7.40
CA TYR A 449 -8.09 27.61 -7.85
C TYR A 449 -7.12 28.62 -8.49
N PRO A 450 -7.54 29.56 -9.38
CA PRO A 450 -6.62 30.50 -10.00
C PRO A 450 -5.87 31.39 -8.99
N ALA A 451 -6.56 31.87 -7.95
CA ALA A 451 -5.95 32.72 -6.94
C ALA A 451 -4.90 31.98 -6.11
N ALA A 452 -5.22 30.77 -5.65
CA ALA A 452 -4.31 29.94 -4.87
C ALA A 452 -3.11 29.44 -5.70
N LEU A 453 -3.33 29.10 -6.98
CA LEU A 453 -2.27 28.71 -7.94
C LEU A 453 -1.31 29.87 -8.21
N VAL A 454 -1.81 31.07 -8.54
CA VAL A 454 -0.98 32.24 -8.82
C VAL A 454 -0.17 32.66 -7.59
N ALA A 455 -0.81 32.78 -6.41
CA ALA A 455 -0.11 33.14 -5.17
C ALA A 455 0.96 32.10 -4.80
N SER A 456 0.70 30.81 -5.01
CA SER A 456 1.69 29.75 -4.81
C SER A 456 2.87 29.87 -5.78
N ALA A 457 2.63 30.14 -7.07
CA ALA A 457 3.66 30.24 -8.10
C ALA A 457 4.51 31.52 -8.02
N GLU A 458 3.92 32.62 -7.54
CA GLU A 458 4.63 33.88 -7.24
C GLU A 458 5.61 33.71 -6.07
N HIS A 459 5.35 32.78 -5.15
CA HIS A 459 6.23 32.45 -4.03
C HIS A 459 7.29 31.36 -4.34
N SER A 460 6.89 30.22 -4.91
CA SER A 460 7.79 29.09 -5.22
C SER A 460 7.36 28.32 -6.47
N ARG A 461 8.35 27.75 -7.16
CA ARG A 461 8.19 26.76 -8.23
C ARG A 461 7.84 25.38 -7.67
N VAL A 462 8.31 25.07 -6.47
CA VAL A 462 7.92 23.85 -5.77
C VAL A 462 6.55 24.11 -5.14
N ILE A 463 5.50 23.65 -5.80
CA ILE A 463 4.13 23.65 -5.26
C ILE A 463 3.74 22.22 -4.90
N LEU A 464 3.50 21.98 -3.61
CA LEU A 464 2.82 20.79 -3.10
C LEU A 464 1.31 21.07 -3.10
N ILE A 465 0.50 20.19 -3.68
CA ILE A 465 -0.96 20.34 -3.73
C ILE A 465 -1.61 19.22 -2.92
N MET A 466 -2.41 19.58 -1.92
CA MET A 466 -2.98 18.65 -0.95
C MET A 466 -4.52 18.75 -1.02
N THR A 467 -5.14 17.75 -1.64
CA THR A 467 -6.54 17.75 -2.09
C THR A 467 -7.07 16.34 -2.31
N LEU A 468 -8.35 16.20 -2.66
CA LEU A 468 -8.95 14.93 -3.08
C LEU A 468 -8.73 14.69 -4.59
N ASP A 469 -8.53 13.42 -4.95
CA ASP A 469 -8.39 12.87 -6.32
C ASP A 469 -9.32 13.53 -7.36
N ARG A 470 -10.61 13.63 -7.02
CA ARG A 470 -11.68 14.19 -7.87
C ARG A 470 -11.50 15.66 -8.25
N PHE A 471 -10.61 16.38 -7.57
CA PHE A 471 -10.29 17.78 -7.83
C PHE A 471 -8.94 17.98 -8.54
N ILE A 472 -8.01 17.02 -8.46
CA ILE A 472 -6.68 17.10 -9.11
C ILE A 472 -6.80 17.44 -10.60
N ARG A 473 -7.73 16.77 -11.32
CA ARG A 473 -7.98 17.03 -12.76
C ARG A 473 -8.46 18.47 -13.05
N LYS A 474 -9.22 19.09 -12.15
CA LYS A 474 -9.71 20.47 -12.29
C LYS A 474 -8.58 21.48 -12.03
N ILE A 475 -7.77 21.22 -11.00
CA ILE A 475 -6.61 22.04 -10.63
C ILE A 475 -5.55 21.98 -11.73
N LEU A 476 -5.29 20.79 -12.32
CA LEU A 476 -4.42 20.62 -13.48
C LEU A 476 -4.90 21.38 -14.73
N ALA A 477 -6.21 21.42 -14.99
CA ALA A 477 -6.76 22.20 -16.10
C ALA A 477 -6.49 23.70 -15.91
N VAL A 478 -6.87 24.27 -14.76
CA VAL A 478 -6.63 25.69 -14.43
C VAL A 478 -5.12 26.02 -14.41
N ALA A 479 -4.27 25.11 -13.90
CA ALA A 479 -2.81 25.26 -13.97
C ALA A 479 -2.29 25.26 -15.41
N SER A 480 -2.95 24.57 -16.34
CA SER A 480 -2.61 24.63 -17.77
C SER A 480 -3.05 25.95 -18.41
N ASP A 481 -4.24 26.44 -18.08
CA ASP A 481 -4.76 27.73 -18.58
C ASP A 481 -3.93 28.93 -18.06
N LEU A 482 -3.35 28.79 -16.86
CA LEU A 482 -2.37 29.72 -16.28
C LEU A 482 -0.93 29.54 -16.82
N TYR A 483 -0.72 28.66 -17.80
CA TYR A 483 0.60 28.27 -18.36
C TYR A 483 1.58 27.62 -17.37
N MET A 484 1.14 27.24 -16.17
CA MET A 484 1.99 26.58 -15.17
C MET A 484 2.45 25.19 -15.64
N THR A 485 1.69 24.48 -16.48
CA THR A 485 2.14 23.23 -17.11
C THR A 485 3.42 23.36 -17.96
N THR A 486 3.90 24.59 -18.22
CA THR A 486 5.20 24.83 -18.86
C THR A 486 6.40 24.80 -17.90
N GLY A 487 6.19 24.93 -16.58
CA GLY A 487 7.24 24.91 -15.56
C GLY A 487 7.49 23.52 -14.96
N TYR A 488 8.10 23.51 -13.77
CA TYR A 488 8.33 22.31 -12.97
C TYR A 488 7.42 22.34 -11.75
N TYR A 489 6.43 21.45 -11.71
CA TYR A 489 5.49 21.32 -10.59
C TYR A 489 5.40 19.85 -10.22
N LEU A 490 5.55 19.54 -8.93
CA LEU A 490 5.73 18.19 -8.43
C LEU A 490 4.49 17.81 -7.62
N MET A 491 3.46 17.35 -8.34
CA MET A 491 2.22 16.90 -7.71
C MET A 491 2.38 15.48 -7.16
N GLU A 492 1.94 15.29 -5.92
CA GLU A 492 1.91 13.99 -5.24
C GLU A 492 0.46 13.49 -5.22
N GLU A 493 0.20 12.33 -5.83
CA GLU A 493 -1.11 11.67 -5.84
C GLU A 493 -1.03 10.41 -4.98
N SER A 494 -1.82 10.34 -3.90
CA SER A 494 -1.71 9.28 -2.89
C SER A 494 -2.83 8.23 -2.98
N ALA A 495 -2.46 6.99 -3.29
CA ALA A 495 -3.33 5.80 -3.17
C ALA A 495 -2.56 4.63 -2.53
N THR A 496 -3.21 3.80 -1.69
CA THR A 496 -2.89 2.36 -1.40
C THR A 496 -3.72 1.75 -0.26
N PHE A 497 -3.60 0.43 -0.05
CA PHE A 497 -4.43 -0.46 0.78
C PHE A 497 -3.64 -1.27 1.86
N HIS A 498 -4.37 -1.81 2.85
CA HIS A 498 -4.20 -3.02 3.70
C HIS A 498 -2.99 -3.34 4.65
N ASN A 499 -3.40 -3.84 5.84
CA ASN A 499 -2.94 -4.95 6.73
C ASN A 499 -1.44 -5.08 7.15
N GLY A 500 -1.04 -5.69 8.29
CA GLY A 500 -1.77 -6.47 9.34
C GLY A 500 -1.03 -6.48 10.72
N SER A 501 -1.25 -7.47 11.60
CA SER A 501 -1.15 -7.35 13.09
C SER A 501 -0.46 -8.49 13.89
N THR A 502 -0.37 -8.38 15.25
CA THR A 502 -0.27 -9.50 16.25
C THR A 502 -0.42 -9.01 17.72
N SER A 503 -0.57 -9.94 18.69
CA SER A 503 -0.76 -9.73 20.17
C SER A 503 -0.22 -10.96 20.95
N TRP A 504 0.28 -11.05 22.21
CA TRP A 504 0.69 -10.23 23.39
C TRP A 504 -0.32 -9.34 24.16
N SER A 505 0.02 -8.87 25.39
CA SER A 505 -0.74 -7.85 26.14
C SER A 505 -0.42 -6.46 25.61
N SER A 506 -1.38 -5.54 25.54
CA SER A 506 -1.30 -4.29 24.76
C SER A 506 0.07 -3.56 24.79
N GLU A 507 0.59 -3.23 25.97
CA GLU A 507 1.90 -2.61 26.17
C GLU A 507 3.09 -3.53 25.80
N GLU A 508 3.00 -4.84 26.08
CA GLU A 508 4.00 -5.83 25.68
C GLU A 508 3.96 -6.09 24.17
N VAL A 509 2.80 -5.96 23.48
CA VAL A 509 2.71 -5.96 22.01
C VAL A 509 3.55 -4.83 21.49
N LEU A 510 3.27 -3.62 21.99
CA LEU A 510 3.92 -2.41 21.55
C LEU A 510 5.41 -2.48 21.88
N ARG A 511 5.83 -2.95 23.06
CA ARG A 511 7.25 -3.17 23.41
C ARG A 511 7.94 -4.29 22.61
N ARG A 512 7.21 -5.31 22.14
CA ARG A 512 7.76 -6.41 21.31
C ARG A 512 7.76 -6.10 19.82
N ALA A 513 6.91 -5.19 19.35
CA ALA A 513 6.80 -4.77 17.95
C ALA A 513 7.56 -3.47 17.65
N ALA A 514 7.60 -2.53 18.60
CA ALA A 514 8.29 -1.25 18.46
C ALA A 514 9.80 -1.44 18.23
N GLY A 515 10.36 -0.66 17.32
CA GLY A 515 11.75 -0.77 16.90
C GLY A 515 12.09 -2.08 16.17
N ARG A 516 11.11 -2.90 15.76
CA ARG A 516 11.34 -4.14 15.03
C ARG A 516 10.98 -4.06 13.55
N THR A 517 11.63 -4.93 12.80
CA THR A 517 11.43 -5.17 11.37
C THR A 517 10.85 -6.56 11.18
N PHE A 518 9.85 -6.66 10.30
CA PHE A 518 9.18 -7.87 9.88
C PHE A 518 9.20 -7.91 8.34
N ASP A 519 9.82 -8.92 7.75
CA ASP A 519 9.78 -9.12 6.30
C ASP A 519 8.49 -9.88 5.94
N LEU A 520 7.62 -9.26 5.14
CA LEU A 520 6.31 -9.78 4.73
C LEU A 520 6.25 -9.94 3.19
N PRO A 521 5.31 -10.73 2.62
CA PRO A 521 5.18 -10.89 1.17
C PRO A 521 5.00 -9.56 0.40
N ASN A 522 4.36 -8.56 1.03
CA ASN A 522 4.15 -7.23 0.46
C ASN A 522 5.22 -6.22 0.93
N GLY A 523 6.48 -6.68 1.03
CA GLY A 523 7.66 -5.91 1.39
C GLY A 523 7.98 -5.85 2.90
N ARG A 524 9.18 -5.36 3.20
CA ARG A 524 9.69 -5.12 4.57
C ARG A 524 8.80 -4.12 5.33
N VAL A 525 8.45 -4.46 6.56
CA VAL A 525 7.65 -3.62 7.47
C VAL A 525 8.44 -3.32 8.72
N GLN A 526 8.71 -2.04 8.98
CA GLN A 526 9.36 -1.59 10.22
C GLN A 526 8.32 -0.89 11.11
N PHE A 527 8.47 -0.99 12.43
CA PHE A 527 7.70 -0.21 13.39
C PHE A 527 8.63 0.71 14.18
N SER A 528 8.22 1.96 14.37
CA SER A 528 8.92 2.95 15.20
C SER A 528 8.94 2.54 16.68
N GLN A 529 9.72 3.28 17.48
CA GLN A 529 9.68 3.16 18.96
C GLN A 529 8.32 3.58 19.56
N SER A 530 7.43 4.21 18.79
CA SER A 530 6.08 4.63 19.17
C SER A 530 4.97 3.69 18.69
N GLY A 531 5.30 2.49 18.17
CA GLY A 531 4.32 1.53 17.67
C GLY A 531 3.63 1.96 16.37
N GLN A 532 4.21 2.91 15.64
CA GLN A 532 3.74 3.36 14.33
C GLN A 532 4.44 2.54 13.24
N ARG A 533 3.68 1.96 12.30
CA ARG A 533 4.25 1.41 11.07
C ARG A 533 4.98 2.51 10.30
N ILE A 534 6.25 2.27 10.00
CA ILE A 534 7.06 3.08 9.10
C ILE A 534 6.73 2.64 7.67
N PRO A 535 6.22 3.53 6.80
CA PRO A 535 6.06 3.21 5.39
C PRO A 535 7.37 3.30 4.62
N GLN A 536 7.45 2.49 3.56
CA GLN A 536 8.27 2.82 2.40
C GLN A 536 7.60 3.98 1.67
N VAL A 537 8.20 5.17 1.73
CA VAL A 537 7.80 6.32 0.90
C VAL A 537 8.50 6.18 -0.46
N VAL A 538 7.76 6.43 -1.54
CA VAL A 538 8.23 6.27 -2.92
C VAL A 538 8.01 7.55 -3.71
N LEU A 539 8.98 7.92 -4.54
CA LEU A 539 8.86 9.04 -5.47
C LEU A 539 8.46 8.48 -6.83
N GLN A 540 7.24 8.78 -7.26
CA GLN A 540 6.75 8.40 -8.59
C GLN A 540 6.85 9.60 -9.54
N GLN A 541 7.13 9.33 -10.82
CA GLN A 541 7.14 10.33 -11.87
C GLN A 541 6.29 9.84 -13.05
N TYR A 542 5.38 10.70 -13.55
CA TYR A 542 4.61 10.38 -14.75
C TYR A 542 5.52 10.32 -15.98
N ASN A 543 5.70 9.12 -16.54
CA ASN A 543 6.46 8.91 -17.75
C ASN A 543 5.56 9.12 -18.99
N LYS A 544 5.95 10.06 -19.85
CA LYS A 544 5.17 10.45 -21.03
C LYS A 544 5.12 9.38 -22.13
N ILE A 545 6.01 8.39 -22.09
CA ILE A 545 6.12 7.32 -23.09
C ILE A 545 5.16 6.18 -22.76
N SER A 546 5.22 5.65 -21.54
CA SER A 546 4.30 4.62 -21.02
C SER A 546 2.91 5.19 -20.70
N LYS A 547 2.83 6.49 -20.37
CA LYS A 547 1.63 7.21 -19.90
C LYS A 547 1.14 6.75 -18.51
N ASP A 548 2.08 6.34 -17.66
CA ASP A 548 1.83 5.85 -16.30
C ASP A 548 2.79 6.49 -15.28
N PHE A 549 2.51 6.33 -14.00
CA PHE A 549 3.36 6.77 -12.90
C PHE A 549 4.41 5.69 -12.55
N GLU A 550 5.64 5.92 -12.95
CA GLU A 550 6.76 5.00 -12.69
C GLU A 550 7.45 5.35 -11.37
N THR A 551 7.72 4.34 -10.54
CA THR A 551 8.46 4.51 -9.28
C THR A 551 9.93 4.78 -9.56
N THR A 552 10.34 6.03 -9.41
CA THR A 552 11.68 6.51 -9.75
C THR A 552 12.69 6.29 -8.61
N ALA A 553 12.30 6.56 -7.36
CA ALA A 553 13.17 6.41 -6.21
C ALA A 553 12.41 5.91 -4.97
N ASN A 554 13.14 5.22 -4.08
CA ASN A 554 12.65 4.82 -2.76
C ASN A 554 13.32 5.67 -1.68
N PHE A 555 12.56 6.01 -0.64
CA PHE A 555 13.06 6.62 0.58
C PHE A 555 13.32 5.55 1.64
N ASP A 556 14.53 5.49 2.18
CA ASP A 556 14.79 4.76 3.42
C ASP A 556 14.58 5.69 4.61
N TYR A 557 13.47 5.48 5.31
CA TYR A 557 13.14 6.22 6.52
C TYR A 557 14.15 6.01 7.66
N ALA A 558 14.82 4.85 7.74
CA ALA A 558 15.72 4.52 8.83
C ALA A 558 17.01 5.35 8.80
N SER A 559 17.60 5.54 7.61
CA SER A 559 18.66 6.54 7.37
C SER A 559 18.14 7.96 7.13
N SER A 560 16.84 8.11 6.86
CA SER A 560 16.20 9.34 6.36
C SER A 560 16.80 9.84 5.03
N THR A 561 17.27 8.91 4.18
CA THR A 561 17.87 9.20 2.87
C THR A 561 17.05 8.64 1.71
N TRP A 562 17.17 9.29 0.55
CA TRP A 562 16.70 8.77 -0.72
C TRP A 562 17.81 7.95 -1.40
N ASN A 563 17.44 7.01 -2.28
CA ASN A 563 18.43 6.37 -3.15
C ASN A 563 19.04 7.41 -4.13
N ASP A 564 20.30 7.77 -3.88
CA ASP A 564 21.07 8.78 -4.60
C ASP A 564 21.13 8.55 -6.12
N ALA A 565 21.40 7.30 -6.54
CA ALA A 565 21.49 6.94 -7.96
C ALA A 565 20.12 6.98 -8.63
N ALA A 566 19.06 6.65 -7.89
CA ALA A 566 17.69 6.71 -8.36
C ALA A 566 17.22 8.16 -8.61
N LEU A 567 17.54 9.09 -7.71
CA LEU A 567 17.24 10.52 -7.90
C LEU A 567 18.02 11.18 -9.05
N GLN A 568 19.22 10.68 -9.39
CA GLN A 568 19.97 11.16 -10.55
C GLN A 568 19.29 10.81 -11.90
N ASN A 569 18.45 9.78 -11.93
CA ASN A 569 17.75 9.33 -13.13
C ASN A 569 16.39 10.04 -13.37
N LEU A 570 16.01 11.01 -12.54
CA LEU A 570 14.76 11.77 -12.69
C LEU A 570 14.72 12.56 -14.00
N ASN A 571 13.64 12.41 -14.75
CA ASN A 571 13.49 13.02 -16.08
C ASN A 571 13.06 14.49 -15.97
N TRP A 572 14.03 15.37 -15.79
CA TRP A 572 13.81 16.82 -15.72
C TRP A 572 13.65 17.44 -17.13
N LYS A 573 12.69 18.36 -17.29
CA LYS A 573 12.35 19.00 -18.59
C LYS A 573 13.53 19.65 -19.31
N LEU A 574 14.57 20.10 -18.59
CA LEU A 574 15.80 20.68 -19.12
C LEU A 574 17.06 19.88 -18.71
N GLY A 575 16.91 18.59 -18.36
CA GLY A 575 18.01 17.73 -17.91
C GLY A 575 18.64 18.08 -16.55
N GLN A 576 18.12 19.09 -15.86
CA GLN A 576 18.64 19.59 -14.58
C GLN A 576 17.52 19.84 -13.58
N VAL A 577 17.82 19.66 -12.30
CA VAL A 577 16.93 19.97 -11.17
C VAL A 577 16.51 21.46 -11.24
N PRO A 578 15.22 21.79 -11.10
CA PRO A 578 14.78 23.18 -11.10
C PRO A 578 15.29 23.95 -9.87
N ARG A 579 15.41 25.27 -10.02
CA ARG A 579 15.43 26.17 -8.85
C ARG A 579 14.02 26.28 -8.28
N ASP A 580 13.96 26.43 -6.96
CA ASP A 580 12.77 26.67 -6.15
C ASP A 580 12.20 28.09 -6.32
N TYR A 581 13.04 29.12 -6.41
CA TYR A 581 12.58 30.49 -6.66
C TYR A 581 12.55 30.88 -8.15
N HIS A 582 11.72 31.88 -8.48
CA HIS A 582 11.79 32.60 -9.74
C HIS A 582 12.83 33.75 -9.65
N PRO A 583 13.94 33.74 -10.43
CA PRO A 583 14.93 34.84 -10.38
C PRO A 583 14.41 36.20 -10.86
N CYS A 584 13.23 36.24 -11.47
CA CYS A 584 12.60 37.42 -12.06
C CYS A 584 11.09 37.51 -11.77
N GLY A 585 10.61 36.87 -10.69
CA GLY A 585 9.17 36.74 -10.42
C GLY A 585 8.46 35.73 -11.34
N TYR A 586 7.21 35.39 -11.00
CA TYR A 586 6.42 34.41 -11.76
C TYR A 586 6.17 34.87 -13.20
N ARG A 587 5.90 36.16 -13.41
CA ARG A 587 5.53 36.74 -14.70
C ARG A 587 6.72 37.38 -15.44
N ASN A 588 7.95 37.10 -14.99
CA ASN A 588 9.19 37.76 -15.43
C ASN A 588 9.16 39.30 -15.22
N ASP A 589 8.40 39.72 -14.21
CA ASP A 589 8.06 41.09 -13.82
C ASP A 589 9.08 41.74 -12.88
N GLN A 590 9.72 40.94 -12.02
CA GLN A 590 10.79 41.37 -11.09
C GLN A 590 12.17 41.37 -11.76
N CYS A 591 12.27 40.88 -13.00
CA CYS A 591 13.48 41.05 -13.82
C CYS A 591 13.73 42.55 -13.99
N PRO A 592 14.90 43.09 -13.60
CA PRO A 592 15.18 44.50 -13.82
C PRO A 592 15.11 44.79 -15.33
N GLN A 593 14.23 45.71 -15.73
CA GLN A 593 13.99 45.98 -17.15
C GLN A 593 15.21 46.61 -17.86
N SER A 594 16.31 46.84 -17.15
CA SER A 594 17.59 47.39 -17.61
C SER A 594 18.30 46.63 -18.74
N SER A 595 17.80 45.46 -19.18
CA SER A 595 18.20 44.92 -20.49
C SER A 595 17.54 45.70 -21.65
N ARG A 596 16.21 45.87 -21.61
CA ARG A 596 15.47 46.57 -22.68
C ARG A 596 15.42 48.09 -22.47
N GLN A 597 15.19 48.56 -21.25
CA GLN A 597 15.16 49.99 -20.94
C GLN A 597 16.53 50.65 -21.12
N THR A 598 17.65 50.00 -20.74
CA THR A 598 18.97 50.58 -21.00
C THR A 598 19.30 50.53 -22.49
N LEU A 599 18.85 49.51 -23.24
CA LEU A 599 19.03 49.48 -24.69
C LEU A 599 18.21 50.60 -25.37
N THR A 600 16.93 50.80 -25.03
CA THR A 600 16.12 51.88 -25.60
C THR A 600 16.55 53.26 -25.10
N ALA A 601 17.04 53.39 -23.86
CA ALA A 601 17.65 54.62 -23.37
C ALA A 601 18.95 54.93 -24.12
N VAL A 602 19.87 53.97 -24.28
CA VAL A 602 21.12 54.17 -25.04
C VAL A 602 20.83 54.49 -26.51
N ILE A 603 19.91 53.75 -27.16
CA ILE A 603 19.49 54.08 -28.54
C ILE A 603 18.84 55.47 -28.59
N GLY A 604 18.00 55.84 -27.62
CA GLY A 604 17.36 57.15 -27.53
C GLY A 604 18.36 58.29 -27.29
N THR A 605 19.35 58.09 -26.41
CA THR A 605 20.42 59.06 -26.14
C THR A 605 21.36 59.18 -27.33
N VAL A 606 21.73 58.07 -27.98
CA VAL A 606 22.55 58.10 -29.22
C VAL A 606 21.78 58.78 -30.35
N ALA A 607 20.49 58.49 -30.53
CA ALA A 607 19.65 59.17 -31.51
C ALA A 607 19.49 60.67 -31.20
N ALA A 608 19.26 61.06 -29.95
CA ALA A 608 19.19 62.46 -29.54
C ALA A 608 20.53 63.19 -29.74
N CYS A 609 21.66 62.55 -29.38
CA CYS A 609 22.98 63.08 -29.66
C CYS A 609 23.23 63.21 -31.16
N ILE A 610 22.81 62.26 -32.01
CA ILE A 610 22.91 62.38 -33.48
C ILE A 610 22.03 63.54 -33.99
N VAL A 611 20.79 63.68 -33.49
CA VAL A 611 19.85 64.75 -33.86
C VAL A 611 20.30 66.14 -33.39
N ILE A 612 21.13 66.24 -32.36
CA ILE A 612 21.73 67.51 -31.89
C ILE A 612 23.08 67.77 -32.57
N LEU A 613 23.94 66.76 -32.68
CA LEU A 613 25.29 66.89 -33.24
C LEU A 613 25.28 67.02 -34.76
N LEU A 614 24.34 66.42 -35.50
CA LEU A 614 24.25 66.64 -36.96
C LEU A 614 23.96 68.11 -37.33
N PRO A 615 22.93 68.80 -36.80
CA PRO A 615 22.73 70.21 -37.11
C PRO A 615 23.83 71.11 -36.54
N LEU A 616 24.45 70.78 -35.40
CA LEU A 616 25.63 71.51 -34.91
C LEU A 616 26.85 71.31 -35.82
N LEU A 617 27.09 70.10 -36.32
CA LEU A 617 28.16 69.79 -37.28
C LEU A 617 27.89 70.46 -38.63
N VAL A 618 26.65 70.43 -39.14
CA VAL A 618 26.25 71.12 -40.37
C VAL A 618 26.33 72.64 -40.21
N TRP A 619 26.01 73.18 -39.03
CA TRP A 619 26.20 74.60 -38.72
C TRP A 619 27.67 74.98 -38.61
N TRP A 620 28.50 74.15 -37.97
CA TRP A 620 29.95 74.36 -37.86
C TRP A 620 30.66 74.24 -39.21
N ILE A 621 30.36 73.21 -40.01
CA ILE A 621 30.81 73.09 -41.40
C ILE A 621 30.35 74.30 -42.20
N ARG A 622 29.10 74.75 -42.04
CA ARG A 622 28.62 75.98 -42.71
C ARG A 622 29.39 77.21 -42.28
N GLN A 623 29.74 77.38 -41.01
CA GLN A 623 30.55 78.51 -40.53
C GLN A 623 31.96 78.47 -41.10
N VAL A 624 32.69 77.35 -40.94
CA VAL A 624 34.05 77.19 -41.46
C VAL A 624 34.11 77.39 -42.98
N VAL A 625 33.14 76.83 -43.72
CA VAL A 625 33.04 77.05 -45.17
C VAL A 625 32.57 78.47 -45.51
N HIS A 626 31.84 79.17 -44.65
CA HIS A 626 31.56 80.59 -44.85
C HIS A 626 32.83 81.43 -44.71
N ASP A 627 33.58 81.25 -43.62
CA ASP A 627 34.77 82.04 -43.31
C ASP A 627 35.90 81.80 -44.33
N ASP A 628 36.13 80.56 -44.77
CA ASP A 628 37.18 80.24 -45.75
C ASP A 628 36.79 80.55 -47.22
N VAL A 629 35.50 80.65 -47.58
CA VAL A 629 35.07 80.73 -49.00
C VAL A 629 34.36 82.04 -49.37
N TRP A 630 33.87 82.86 -48.42
CA TRP A 630 33.12 84.09 -48.77
C TRP A 630 33.92 85.12 -49.58
N TRP A 631 35.25 85.09 -49.50
CA TRP A 631 36.15 85.99 -50.23
C TRP A 631 36.58 85.47 -51.62
N PHE A 632 36.21 84.23 -52.01
CA PHE A 632 36.70 83.58 -53.24
C PHE A 632 35.73 83.63 -54.43
N LEU A 633 34.61 84.37 -54.35
CA LEU A 633 33.50 84.28 -55.30
C LEU A 633 33.03 85.61 -55.93
N GLN A 634 33.91 86.63 -56.06
CA GLN A 634 33.46 88.01 -56.34
C GLN A 634 34.12 88.83 -57.47
N ASP A 635 34.90 88.25 -58.40
CA ASP A 635 35.39 89.02 -59.58
C ASP A 635 35.02 88.42 -60.96
N GLU A 636 35.03 87.09 -61.12
CA GLU A 636 34.94 86.49 -62.47
C GLU A 636 33.50 86.30 -63.00
N ILE A 637 32.53 85.97 -62.12
CA ILE A 637 31.13 85.69 -62.51
C ILE A 637 30.37 86.97 -62.90
N VAL A 638 30.74 88.13 -62.35
CA VAL A 638 30.06 89.41 -62.61
C VAL A 638 30.27 89.89 -64.07
N ARG A 639 31.33 89.43 -64.73
CA ARG A 639 31.70 89.87 -66.10
C ARG A 639 30.94 89.11 -67.19
N THR A 640 30.51 87.87 -66.94
CA THR A 640 29.80 87.01 -67.91
C THR A 640 28.29 87.28 -67.97
N ALA A 641 27.67 87.68 -66.86
CA ALA A 641 26.21 87.87 -66.77
C ALA A 641 25.62 88.99 -67.67
N ARG A 642 26.46 89.81 -68.31
CA ARG A 642 26.04 90.96 -69.13
C ARG A 642 25.91 90.69 -70.65
N ARG A 643 26.04 89.43 -71.11
CA ARG A 643 25.99 89.09 -72.55
C ARG A 643 25.01 87.97 -72.95
N ALA A 644 24.33 87.31 -72.00
CA ALA A 644 23.46 86.15 -72.28
C ALA A 644 21.95 86.46 -72.17
N SER A 645 21.50 87.61 -72.67
CA SER A 645 20.07 87.92 -72.78
C SER A 645 19.46 87.25 -74.03
N GLY A 646 19.01 85.98 -73.91
CA GLY A 646 18.38 85.28 -75.04
C GLY A 646 17.71 83.95 -74.71
N GLN A 647 16.56 83.72 -75.33
CA GLN A 647 15.87 82.44 -75.58
C GLN A 647 15.33 81.61 -74.37
N SER A 648 14.06 81.87 -74.06
CA SER A 648 12.94 80.93 -74.26
C SER A 648 12.99 79.44 -73.83
N TYR A 649 11.89 79.07 -73.15
CA TYR A 649 11.07 77.85 -73.33
C TYR A 649 11.22 76.60 -72.40
N LYS A 650 10.26 76.53 -71.46
CA LYS A 650 9.32 75.39 -71.19
C LYS A 650 9.79 74.05 -70.57
N SER A 651 9.38 73.89 -69.30
CA SER A 651 8.43 72.86 -68.82
C SER A 651 8.88 71.45 -68.36
N ALA A 652 8.62 71.19 -67.06
CA ALA A 652 8.33 69.88 -66.41
C ALA A 652 9.48 68.83 -66.40
N VAL A 653 9.50 67.73 -65.61
CA VAL A 653 8.53 67.00 -64.75
C VAL A 653 9.27 66.61 -63.44
N LYS A 654 8.85 67.00 -62.23
CA LYS A 654 7.89 66.37 -61.28
C LYS A 654 8.31 64.99 -60.68
N MET A 655 8.35 64.92 -59.34
CA MET A 655 8.20 63.73 -58.46
C MET A 655 9.14 62.52 -58.60
N CYS A 656 9.77 62.15 -57.48
CA CYS A 656 9.32 60.97 -56.72
C CYS A 656 9.65 61.14 -55.22
N ALA A 657 9.12 60.26 -54.37
CA ALA A 657 9.32 60.28 -52.92
C ALA A 657 9.62 58.88 -52.39
N LEU A 658 10.41 58.81 -51.31
CA LEU A 658 10.50 57.73 -50.33
C LEU A 658 11.07 58.30 -49.03
#